data_AF-A0A853L445-F1
#
_entry.id   AF-A0A853L445-F1
#
_cell.length_a   1.000
_cell.length_b   1.000
_cell.length_c   1.000
_cell.angle_alpha   90.00
_cell.angle_beta   90.00
_cell.angle_gamma   90.00
#
_symmetry.space_group_name_H-M   'P 1'
#
loop_
_entity.id
_entity.type
_entity.pdbx_description
1 polymer ?
#
loop_
_entity_poly.entity_id
_entity_poly.type
_entity_poly.pdbx_seq_one_letter_code
_entity_poly.pdbx_strand_id
1 'polypeptide(L)'
;MNHSSAMPESTIYARINAATDLFAQHGEQLAENLVTELLGTGQSSAAPSDPQHHVAELSRRFATLINANSSDAFNQCFNEHVLANAVIGLAPDHIVLAYHKVSALCATLAARSKGGTAAADAARCLLMADMGSLISARQTVLANQRSASEIQSMSEIIERETDNIISEVGFQAGRTNDVAQAMESDASELSQLVERITATTEVASSNVATVASATEELQASSHEIAERIHKTNDIASQAVTRAQETSTTMGSLSETATEIGKVVDIVKRISDQTKMLALNATIEAARAGDAGKGFAVVANEVKNLATQTEKAILDINAQITAIQGATSEAVTAIEGIGGAIDEVSQLSSDISASVEQQTAAIAEISTSAQEVSTHMQGISGDIELASHKSHNASQTAENLRILSSNIRNDINEMETRFRMVLRSADNTNRRHEERVPIAVDIKVDFGNGDVRQGVTADMSLAGLLARIDASEDDRNKAITITMTDGTRLKGTVKAYSTLGTHIQFTEIDDEATKVILGLLKKTHEHDAKIADLGKQLAGELGKVLEGGLRSHEFTHDDLFNTRYEPIDGTDPKQFMTPYVPFTDRNFTPLQEAILAKDEHIVFAAGVDTNGYLPTHNKVYSQPQRPGEPAWNMGNCRNRRIFDDRAGLMAGRNTKPHLLQTYFRDMGNTVVFMKECDVPIMVNGEQWGNLRIGYKS
;
A
#
# COMPACT_ATOMS: atom_id res chain seq x y z
N MET A 1 47.26 -31.67 19.62
CA MET A 1 48.16 -32.80 19.91
C MET A 1 47.82 -33.33 21.29
N ASN A 2 47.08 -34.44 21.34
CA ASN A 2 46.75 -35.17 22.56
C ASN A 2 47.98 -35.95 23.04
N HIS A 3 48.69 -35.40 24.01
CA HIS A 3 49.68 -36.13 24.81
C HIS A 3 49.30 -36.09 26.30
N SER A 4 48.01 -36.26 26.62
CA SER A 4 47.54 -36.38 28.02
C SER A 4 47.26 -37.82 28.46
N SER A 5 47.53 -38.84 27.63
CA SER A 5 47.20 -40.23 27.97
C SER A 5 48.44 -41.13 27.93
N ALA A 6 49.29 -41.08 28.97
CA ALA A 6 50.12 -42.20 29.46
C ALA A 6 51.17 -41.77 30.51
N MET A 7 50.77 -40.99 31.52
CA MET A 7 51.56 -40.88 32.77
C MET A 7 50.70 -41.44 33.90
N PRO A 8 51.16 -42.43 34.68
CA PRO A 8 50.47 -42.88 35.88
C PRO A 8 50.18 -41.68 36.79
N GLU A 9 48.97 -41.57 37.36
CA GLU A 9 48.61 -40.49 38.30
C GLU A 9 49.68 -40.34 39.40
N SER A 10 50.26 -41.46 39.85
CA SER A 10 51.35 -41.50 40.84
C SER A 10 52.62 -40.71 40.47
N THR A 11 52.85 -40.36 39.20
CA THR A 11 54.05 -39.65 38.73
C THR A 11 53.90 -38.13 38.65
N ILE A 12 52.70 -37.61 38.41
CA ILE A 12 52.43 -36.16 38.42
C ILE A 12 52.35 -35.66 39.86
N TYR A 13 51.60 -36.36 40.72
CA TYR A 13 51.50 -36.02 42.14
C TYR A 13 52.83 -36.16 42.88
N ALA A 14 53.64 -37.18 42.57
CA ALA A 14 54.98 -37.31 43.15
C ALA A 14 55.92 -36.16 42.75
N ARG A 15 55.73 -35.57 41.57
CA ARG A 15 56.50 -34.39 41.12
C ARG A 15 55.97 -33.10 41.74
N ILE A 16 54.65 -32.90 41.82
CA ILE A 16 54.05 -31.72 42.48
C ILE A 16 54.42 -31.70 43.97
N ASN A 17 54.39 -32.85 44.64
CA ASN A 17 54.80 -33.01 46.04
C ASN A 17 56.26 -32.56 46.29
N ALA A 18 57.13 -32.66 45.28
CA ALA A 18 58.51 -32.19 45.39
C ALA A 18 58.63 -30.65 45.40
N ALA A 19 57.64 -29.93 44.85
CA ALA A 19 57.57 -28.47 44.87
C ALA A 19 56.68 -27.91 45.98
N THR A 20 55.88 -28.73 46.67
CA THR A 20 54.93 -28.30 47.71
C THR A 20 55.60 -27.50 48.82
N ASP A 21 56.71 -27.99 49.38
CA ASP A 21 57.43 -27.27 50.45
C ASP A 21 58.00 -25.92 49.96
N LEU A 22 58.45 -25.87 48.70
CA LEU A 22 59.02 -24.66 48.10
C LEU A 22 57.95 -23.57 47.92
N PHE A 23 56.79 -23.92 47.35
CA PHE A 23 55.70 -22.97 47.18
C PHE A 23 54.95 -22.67 48.49
N ALA A 24 54.92 -23.59 49.46
CA ALA A 24 54.36 -23.32 50.78
C ALA A 24 55.22 -22.30 51.56
N GLN A 25 56.55 -22.35 51.43
CA GLN A 25 57.47 -21.43 52.11
C GLN A 25 57.67 -20.11 51.35
N HIS A 26 57.66 -20.14 50.02
CA HIS A 26 58.05 -19.00 49.18
C HIS A 26 56.98 -18.57 48.16
N GLY A 27 55.76 -19.13 48.19
CA GLY A 27 54.73 -18.86 47.18
C GLY A 27 54.34 -17.39 47.05
N GLU A 28 54.25 -16.67 48.18
CA GLU A 28 53.98 -15.22 48.18
C GLU A 28 55.14 -14.44 47.55
N GLN A 29 56.39 -14.77 47.92
CA GLN A 29 57.58 -14.16 47.33
C GLN A 29 57.67 -14.42 45.81
N LEU A 30 57.34 -15.63 45.36
CA LEU A 30 57.32 -15.99 43.95
C LEU A 30 56.22 -15.25 43.19
N ALA A 31 55.03 -15.11 43.78
CA ALA A 31 53.94 -14.34 43.22
C ALA A 31 54.28 -12.85 43.11
N GLU A 32 54.87 -12.26 44.16
CA GLU A 32 55.33 -10.88 44.18
C GLU A 32 56.37 -10.60 43.10
N ASN A 33 57.36 -11.48 42.95
CA ASN A 33 58.38 -11.35 41.91
C ASN A 33 57.79 -11.49 40.52
N LEU A 34 56.85 -12.43 40.32
CA LEU A 34 56.22 -12.62 39.01
C LEU A 34 55.36 -11.43 38.60
N VAL A 35 54.53 -10.92 39.51
CA VAL A 35 53.72 -9.73 39.28
C VAL A 35 54.62 -8.51 39.06
N THR A 36 55.70 -8.36 39.82
CA THR A 36 56.66 -7.26 39.66
C THR A 36 57.32 -7.31 38.28
N GLU A 37 57.73 -8.49 37.83
CA GLU A 37 58.35 -8.66 36.51
C GLU A 37 57.36 -8.45 35.36
N LEU A 38 56.07 -8.71 35.56
CA LEU A 38 55.02 -8.52 34.54
C LEU A 38 54.43 -7.10 34.51
N LEU A 39 54.19 -6.50 35.67
CA LEU A 39 53.40 -5.28 35.82
C LEU A 39 54.17 -4.11 36.47
N GLY A 40 55.39 -4.34 36.97
CA GLY A 40 56.21 -3.35 37.67
C GLY A 40 55.90 -3.26 39.18
N THR A 41 56.56 -2.32 39.86
CA THR A 41 56.38 -2.07 41.31
C THR A 41 55.33 -0.99 41.56
N GLY A 42 54.25 -1.32 42.29
CA GLY A 42 53.18 -0.37 42.69
C GLY A 42 53.10 -0.16 44.21
N GLN A 43 52.54 0.97 44.65
CA GLN A 43 52.18 1.19 46.05
C GLN A 43 50.77 0.63 46.34
N SER A 44 50.57 0.10 47.54
CA SER A 44 49.31 -0.48 48.04
C SER A 44 48.11 0.45 47.80
N SER A 45 47.11 -0.05 47.06
CA SER A 45 45.90 0.63 46.64
C SER A 45 44.73 -0.35 46.62
N ALA A 46 43.52 0.11 46.95
CA ALA A 46 42.30 -0.71 46.90
C ALA A 46 41.74 -0.91 45.47
N ALA A 47 42.45 -0.42 44.43
CA ALA A 47 42.01 -0.55 43.05
C ALA A 47 42.35 -1.94 42.46
N PRO A 48 41.46 -2.59 41.68
CA PRO A 48 41.71 -3.90 41.06
C PRO A 48 42.90 -3.94 40.08
N SER A 49 43.42 -2.77 39.69
CA SER A 49 44.60 -2.61 38.84
C SER A 49 45.91 -2.47 39.62
N ASP A 50 45.88 -2.56 40.95
CA ASP A 50 47.08 -2.53 41.79
C ASP A 50 47.85 -3.87 41.65
N PRO A 51 49.15 -3.84 41.29
CA PRO A 51 50.02 -5.00 41.34
C PRO A 51 49.89 -5.81 42.64
N GLN A 52 49.75 -5.17 43.81
CA GLN A 52 49.63 -5.89 45.09
C GLN A 52 48.37 -6.76 45.21
N HIS A 53 47.26 -6.36 44.58
CA HIS A 53 46.02 -7.15 44.56
C HIS A 53 46.23 -8.48 43.83
N HIS A 54 46.95 -8.43 42.70
CA HIS A 54 47.27 -9.60 41.91
C HIS A 54 48.27 -10.55 42.59
N VAL A 55 49.14 -10.05 43.48
CA VAL A 55 50.06 -10.91 44.26
C VAL A 55 49.27 -11.86 45.15
N ALA A 56 48.25 -11.37 45.85
CA ALA A 56 47.43 -12.18 46.75
C ALA A 56 46.64 -13.26 45.98
N GLU A 57 46.08 -12.91 44.82
CA GLU A 57 45.34 -13.85 43.97
C GLU A 57 46.23 -14.90 43.32
N LEU A 58 47.40 -14.49 42.82
CA LEU A 58 48.37 -15.37 42.22
C LEU A 58 48.99 -16.32 43.25
N SER A 59 49.30 -15.82 44.45
CA SER A 59 49.78 -16.64 45.57
C SER A 59 48.74 -17.70 45.96
N ARG A 60 47.46 -17.31 46.06
CA ARG A 60 46.34 -18.24 46.30
C ARG A 60 46.23 -19.28 45.19
N ARG A 61 46.36 -18.87 43.93
CA ARG A 61 46.37 -19.77 42.78
C ARG A 61 47.51 -20.79 42.84
N PHE A 62 48.72 -20.35 43.16
CA PHE A 62 49.84 -21.26 43.38
C PHE A 62 49.57 -22.25 44.52
N ALA A 63 48.98 -21.78 45.62
CA ALA A 63 48.56 -22.65 46.72
C ALA A 63 47.50 -23.68 46.28
N THR A 64 46.53 -23.31 45.44
CA THR A 64 45.54 -24.25 44.90
C THR A 64 46.18 -25.28 43.98
N LEU A 65 47.10 -24.85 43.10
CA LEU A 65 47.82 -25.74 42.17
C LEU A 65 48.62 -26.83 42.89
N ILE A 66 49.30 -26.49 44.00
CA ILE A 66 50.12 -27.46 44.75
C ILE A 66 49.30 -28.36 45.68
N ASN A 67 48.08 -27.93 46.08
CA ASN A 67 47.20 -28.69 46.96
C ASN A 67 46.12 -29.49 46.21
N ALA A 68 46.14 -29.47 44.87
CA ALA A 68 45.21 -30.21 44.05
C ALA A 68 45.38 -31.73 44.25
N ASN A 69 44.33 -32.39 44.75
CA ASN A 69 44.34 -33.81 45.12
C ASN A 69 43.65 -34.72 44.08
N SER A 70 43.17 -34.15 42.97
CA SER A 70 42.55 -34.87 41.86
C SER A 70 42.90 -34.23 40.52
N SER A 71 42.81 -35.02 39.44
CA SER A 71 43.10 -34.54 38.08
C SER A 71 42.14 -33.42 37.69
N ASP A 72 40.88 -33.49 38.13
CA ASP A 72 39.86 -32.46 37.89
C ASP A 72 40.16 -31.16 38.64
N ALA A 73 40.54 -31.22 39.92
CA ALA A 73 40.91 -30.04 40.70
C ALA A 73 42.16 -29.34 40.14
N PHE A 74 43.13 -30.13 39.65
CA PHE A 74 44.32 -29.60 38.99
C PHE A 74 43.97 -28.95 37.64
N ASN A 75 43.17 -29.62 36.81
CA ASN A 75 42.76 -29.08 35.51
C ASN A 75 41.88 -27.82 35.64
N GLN A 76 41.01 -27.75 36.65
CA GLN A 76 40.18 -26.57 36.93
C GLN A 76 41.02 -25.31 37.18
N CYS A 77 42.23 -25.46 37.74
CA CYS A 77 43.14 -24.33 37.93
C CYS A 77 43.55 -23.68 36.61
N PHE A 78 43.50 -24.37 35.46
CA PHE A 78 43.96 -23.81 34.18
C PHE A 78 42.84 -23.21 33.32
N ASN A 79 41.58 -23.25 33.78
CA ASN A 79 40.42 -22.73 33.03
C ASN A 79 40.42 -21.20 32.91
N GLU A 80 40.79 -20.50 33.98
CA GLU A 80 40.88 -19.04 34.03
C GLU A 80 42.19 -18.63 34.71
N HIS A 81 42.69 -17.44 34.38
CA HIS A 81 43.92 -16.93 34.94
C HIS A 81 43.73 -15.50 35.47
N VAL A 82 44.10 -15.30 36.74
CA VAL A 82 43.91 -14.03 37.49
C VAL A 82 44.57 -12.83 36.80
N LEU A 83 45.74 -13.05 36.19
CA LEU A 83 46.47 -12.01 35.44
C LEU A 83 46.01 -11.79 34.00
N ALA A 84 45.05 -12.56 33.45
CA ALA A 84 44.74 -12.54 32.01
C ALA A 84 44.43 -11.14 31.47
N ASN A 85 43.68 -10.35 32.24
CA ASN A 85 43.33 -8.97 31.89
C ASN A 85 44.51 -8.00 32.08
N ALA A 86 45.30 -8.20 33.12
CA ALA A 86 46.42 -7.31 33.46
C ALA A 86 47.55 -7.36 32.42
N VAL A 87 47.73 -8.50 31.73
CA VAL A 87 48.82 -8.71 30.77
C VAL A 87 48.42 -8.51 29.29
N ILE A 88 47.20 -8.03 29.01
CA ILE A 88 46.71 -7.84 27.63
C ILE A 88 47.69 -7.00 26.80
N GLY A 89 48.21 -5.91 27.38
CA GLY A 89 49.13 -4.98 26.74
C GLY A 89 50.60 -5.44 26.64
N LEU A 90 50.94 -6.59 27.23
CA LEU A 90 52.32 -7.09 27.24
C LEU A 90 52.60 -8.00 26.04
N ALA A 91 53.83 -7.97 25.51
CA ALA A 91 54.26 -8.91 24.48
C ALA A 91 54.39 -10.34 25.08
N PRO A 92 54.06 -11.41 24.32
CA PRO A 92 54.25 -12.79 24.79
C PRO A 92 55.68 -13.07 25.30
N ASP A 93 56.69 -12.50 24.64
CA ASP A 93 58.10 -12.63 25.03
C ASP A 93 58.38 -12.06 26.42
N HIS A 94 57.67 -11.00 26.81
CA HIS A 94 57.79 -10.40 28.13
C HIS A 94 57.20 -11.31 29.21
N ILE A 95 56.08 -11.98 28.92
CA ILE A 95 55.48 -12.98 29.81
C ILE A 95 56.44 -14.16 29.98
N VAL A 96 56.98 -14.68 28.88
CA VAL A 96 57.95 -15.79 28.90
C VAL A 96 59.20 -15.41 29.71
N LEU A 97 59.71 -14.19 29.55
CA LEU A 97 60.88 -13.71 30.28
C LEU A 97 60.60 -13.59 31.80
N ALA A 98 59.44 -13.09 32.20
CA ALA A 98 59.06 -12.97 33.60
C ALA A 98 58.98 -14.36 34.27
N TYR A 99 58.30 -15.32 33.64
CA TYR A 99 58.23 -16.70 34.14
C TYR A 99 59.60 -17.39 34.14
N HIS A 100 60.47 -17.10 33.17
CA HIS A 100 61.85 -17.60 33.15
C HIS A 100 62.66 -17.11 34.36
N LYS A 101 62.59 -15.81 34.68
CA LYS A 101 63.28 -15.22 35.85
C LYS A 101 62.78 -15.80 37.17
N VAL A 102 61.46 -15.95 37.33
CA VAL A 102 60.87 -16.54 38.53
C VAL A 102 61.22 -18.03 38.64
N SER A 103 61.29 -18.76 37.53
CA SER A 103 61.79 -20.14 37.52
C SER A 103 63.26 -20.24 37.93
N ALA A 104 64.11 -19.26 37.59
CA ALA A 104 65.50 -19.20 38.04
C ALA A 104 65.60 -18.88 39.54
N LEU A 105 64.70 -18.06 40.07
CA LEU A 105 64.56 -17.81 41.51
C LEU A 105 64.16 -19.09 42.26
N CYS A 106 63.20 -19.86 41.76
CA CYS A 106 62.83 -21.17 42.31
C CYS A 106 64.03 -22.11 42.41
N ALA A 107 64.86 -22.19 41.36
CA ALA A 107 66.06 -23.02 41.36
C ALA A 107 67.07 -22.58 42.44
N THR A 108 67.21 -21.27 42.66
CA THR A 108 68.09 -20.69 43.69
C THR A 108 67.59 -20.96 45.11
N LEU A 109 66.27 -20.85 45.33
CA LEU A 109 65.64 -21.11 46.63
C LEU A 109 65.68 -22.61 46.97
N ALA A 110 65.43 -23.49 45.99
CA ALA A 110 65.47 -24.94 46.16
C ALA A 110 66.88 -25.50 46.40
N ALA A 111 67.94 -24.83 45.93
CA ALA A 111 69.33 -25.26 46.13
C ALA A 111 69.75 -25.39 47.62
N ARG A 112 68.97 -24.81 48.55
CA ARG A 112 69.22 -24.82 49.99
C ARG A 112 68.51 -25.96 50.74
N SER A 113 67.71 -26.79 50.07
CA SER A 113 66.92 -27.87 50.69
C SER A 113 67.34 -29.28 50.24
N LYS A 114 67.08 -30.30 51.09
CA LYS A 114 67.29 -31.72 50.72
C LYS A 114 66.30 -32.10 49.61
N GLY A 115 66.81 -32.49 48.44
CA GLY A 115 65.99 -32.79 47.26
C GLY A 115 65.79 -31.60 46.29
N GLY A 116 66.56 -30.52 46.48
CA GLY A 116 66.42 -29.26 45.75
C GLY A 116 66.38 -29.32 44.22
N THR A 117 67.06 -30.27 43.59
CA THR A 117 67.02 -30.43 42.12
C THR A 117 65.66 -30.91 41.63
N ALA A 118 65.04 -31.88 42.33
CA ALA A 118 63.70 -32.39 41.99
C ALA A 118 62.63 -31.33 42.27
N ALA A 119 62.77 -30.57 43.36
CA ALA A 119 61.89 -29.45 43.70
C ALA A 119 61.95 -28.31 42.66
N ALA A 120 63.15 -27.95 42.20
CA ALA A 120 63.35 -26.93 41.17
C ALA A 120 62.76 -27.34 39.81
N ASP A 121 62.94 -28.59 39.41
CA ASP A 121 62.37 -29.11 38.16
C ASP A 121 60.84 -29.18 38.19
N ALA A 122 60.27 -29.57 39.33
CA ALA A 122 58.83 -29.57 39.55
C ALA A 122 58.25 -28.14 39.54
N ALA A 123 58.90 -27.19 40.21
CA ALA A 123 58.50 -25.79 40.22
C ALA A 123 58.54 -25.15 38.83
N ARG A 124 59.57 -25.48 38.03
CA ARG A 124 59.65 -25.06 36.63
C ARG A 124 58.49 -25.61 35.80
N CYS A 125 58.13 -26.88 35.96
CA CYS A 125 57.00 -27.46 35.24
C CYS A 125 55.67 -26.79 35.61
N LEU A 126 55.45 -26.50 36.90
CA LEU A 126 54.26 -25.80 37.38
C LEU A 126 54.17 -24.37 36.83
N LEU A 127 55.27 -23.61 36.89
CA LEU A 127 55.33 -22.26 36.35
C LEU A 127 55.12 -22.23 34.82
N MET A 128 55.65 -23.21 34.08
CA MET A 128 55.42 -23.30 32.63
C MET A 128 53.95 -23.66 32.29
N ALA A 129 53.31 -24.51 33.09
CA ALA A 129 51.88 -24.82 32.93
C ALA A 129 51.01 -23.60 33.24
N ASP A 130 51.33 -22.86 34.30
CA ASP A 130 50.66 -21.61 34.67
C ASP A 130 50.82 -20.52 33.60
N MET A 131 52.05 -20.35 33.07
CA MET A 131 52.33 -19.48 31.92
C MET A 131 51.50 -19.86 30.69
N GLY A 132 51.39 -21.16 30.38
CA GLY A 132 50.55 -21.65 29.29
C GLY A 132 49.08 -21.27 29.47
N SER A 133 48.56 -21.38 30.69
CA SER A 133 47.19 -20.95 31.02
C SER A 133 47.03 -19.42 30.95
N LEU A 134 48.01 -18.64 31.42
CA LEU A 134 47.99 -17.18 31.27
C LEU A 134 47.96 -16.75 29.80
N ILE A 135 48.83 -17.32 28.97
CA ILE A 135 48.88 -16.99 27.54
C ILE A 135 47.58 -17.39 26.84
N SER A 136 47.03 -18.58 27.16
CA SER A 136 45.75 -19.04 26.62
C SER A 136 44.59 -18.13 27.06
N ALA A 137 44.48 -17.81 28.35
CA ALA A 137 43.44 -16.94 28.89
C ALA A 137 43.55 -15.52 28.29
N ARG A 138 44.76 -14.99 28.15
CA ARG A 138 45.03 -13.71 27.47
C ARG A 138 44.58 -13.73 26.01
N GLN A 139 44.85 -14.81 25.28
CA GLN A 139 44.39 -14.96 23.90
C GLN A 139 42.86 -14.96 23.81
N THR A 140 42.17 -15.66 24.72
CA THR A 140 40.71 -15.64 24.80
C THR A 140 40.17 -14.24 25.05
N VAL A 141 40.76 -13.48 25.99
CA VAL A 141 40.35 -12.10 26.27
C VAL A 141 40.59 -11.18 25.07
N LEU A 142 41.75 -11.27 24.41
CA LEU A 142 42.06 -10.49 23.20
C LEU A 142 41.14 -10.83 22.03
N ALA A 143 40.81 -12.11 21.84
CA ALA A 143 39.86 -12.55 20.82
C ALA A 143 38.46 -11.99 21.10
N ASN A 144 38.00 -12.07 22.36
CA ASN A 144 36.72 -11.51 22.78
C ASN A 144 36.65 -9.98 22.59
N GLN A 145 37.72 -9.24 22.92
CA GLN A 145 37.79 -7.78 22.70
C GLN A 145 37.78 -7.40 21.22
N ARG A 146 38.46 -8.17 20.36
CA ARG A 146 38.42 -7.94 18.90
C ARG A 146 37.03 -8.20 18.34
N SER A 147 36.44 -9.34 18.66
CA SER A 147 35.07 -9.66 18.25
C SER A 147 34.07 -8.62 18.78
N ALA A 148 34.25 -8.12 20.01
CA ALA A 148 33.45 -7.03 20.55
C ALA A 148 33.51 -5.75 19.71
N SER A 149 34.73 -5.31 19.39
CA SER A 149 34.96 -4.09 18.62
C SER A 149 34.48 -4.22 17.18
N GLU A 150 34.66 -5.38 16.56
CA GLU A 150 34.20 -5.67 15.20
C GLU A 150 32.67 -5.69 15.14
N ILE A 151 32.00 -6.30 16.13
CA ILE A 151 30.53 -6.30 16.25
C ILE A 151 30.00 -4.88 16.46
N GLN A 152 30.67 -4.06 17.27
CA GLN A 152 30.28 -2.66 17.49
C GLN A 152 30.38 -1.83 16.19
N SER A 153 31.52 -1.90 15.51
CA SER A 153 31.71 -1.18 14.24
C SER A 153 30.73 -1.64 13.17
N MET A 154 30.45 -2.95 13.09
CA MET A 154 29.46 -3.50 12.18
C MET A 154 28.06 -2.98 12.53
N SER A 155 27.71 -2.93 13.82
CA SER A 155 26.40 -2.46 14.28
C SER A 155 26.15 -1.00 13.90
N GLU A 156 27.15 -0.13 14.06
CA GLU A 156 27.08 1.29 13.67
C GLU A 156 26.93 1.46 12.15
N ILE A 157 27.64 0.66 11.35
CA ILE A 157 27.50 0.67 9.88
C ILE A 157 26.09 0.23 9.46
N ILE A 158 25.58 -0.87 10.04
CA ILE A 158 24.26 -1.38 9.67
C ILE A 158 23.16 -0.41 10.13
N GLU A 159 23.28 0.21 11.31
CA GLU A 159 22.35 1.26 11.78
C GLU A 159 22.26 2.40 10.77
N ARG A 160 23.41 2.95 10.37
CA ARG A 160 23.46 4.04 9.40
C ARG A 160 22.89 3.65 8.04
N GLU A 161 23.22 2.47 7.51
CA GLU A 161 22.68 2.07 6.20
C GLU A 161 21.20 1.73 6.26
N THR A 162 20.70 1.25 7.40
CA THR A 162 19.29 0.97 7.57
C THR A 162 18.48 2.28 7.65
N ASP A 163 18.98 3.29 8.37
CA ASP A 163 18.38 4.63 8.39
C ASP A 163 18.33 5.29 7.00
N ASN A 164 19.40 5.11 6.20
CA ASN A 164 19.45 5.57 4.82
C ASN A 164 18.37 4.89 3.95
N ILE A 165 18.25 3.56 4.05
CA ILE A 165 17.25 2.78 3.29
C ILE A 165 15.83 3.15 3.71
N ILE A 166 15.56 3.26 5.02
CA ILE A 166 14.25 3.66 5.55
C ILE A 166 13.86 5.03 4.99
N SER A 167 14.79 5.99 5.00
CA SER A 167 14.53 7.34 4.48
C SER A 167 14.24 7.34 2.99
N GLU A 168 15.00 6.60 2.18
CA GLU A 168 14.79 6.49 0.74
C GLU A 168 13.45 5.82 0.40
N VAL A 169 13.14 4.68 1.03
CA VAL A 169 11.87 3.97 0.78
C VAL A 169 10.69 4.83 1.24
N GLY A 170 10.81 5.54 2.37
CA GLY A 170 9.82 6.49 2.85
C GLY A 170 9.57 7.64 1.88
N PHE A 171 10.63 8.18 1.27
CA PHE A 171 10.54 9.19 0.23
C PHE A 171 9.85 8.67 -1.05
N GLN A 172 10.18 7.45 -1.50
CA GLN A 172 9.53 6.82 -2.65
C GLN A 172 8.04 6.54 -2.41
N ALA A 173 7.67 6.10 -1.21
CA ALA A 173 6.27 5.94 -0.79
C ALA A 173 5.54 7.30 -0.68
N GLY A 174 6.27 8.38 -0.38
CA GLY A 174 5.84 9.77 -0.53
C GLY A 174 5.39 10.06 -1.96
N ARG A 175 6.33 9.94 -2.90
CA ARG A 175 6.10 10.24 -4.32
C ARG A 175 5.02 9.36 -4.95
N THR A 176 4.92 8.10 -4.56
CA THR A 176 3.88 7.19 -5.06
C THR A 176 2.49 7.64 -4.63
N ASN A 177 2.34 8.14 -3.40
CA ASN A 177 1.09 8.72 -2.92
C ASN A 177 0.73 10.00 -3.69
N ASP A 178 1.70 10.86 -3.99
CA ASP A 178 1.46 12.09 -4.77
C ASP A 178 1.00 11.76 -6.21
N VAL A 179 1.61 10.76 -6.84
CA VAL A 179 1.20 10.25 -8.16
C VAL A 179 -0.22 9.67 -8.11
N ALA A 180 -0.55 8.90 -7.06
CA ALA A 180 -1.89 8.37 -6.87
C ALA A 180 -2.93 9.50 -6.76
N GLN A 181 -2.64 10.55 -5.99
CA GLN A 181 -3.54 11.69 -5.80
C GLN A 181 -3.74 12.48 -7.09
N ALA A 182 -2.68 12.71 -7.87
CA ALA A 182 -2.78 13.34 -9.19
C ALA A 182 -3.63 12.49 -10.14
N MET A 183 -3.43 11.17 -10.17
CA MET A 183 -4.18 10.25 -11.01
C MET A 183 -5.68 10.20 -10.63
N GLU A 184 -6.02 10.30 -9.34
CA GLU A 184 -7.40 10.37 -8.87
C GLU A 184 -8.08 11.69 -9.31
N SER A 185 -7.36 12.81 -9.21
CA SER A 185 -7.82 14.10 -9.72
C SER A 185 -8.07 14.05 -11.23
N ASP A 186 -7.10 13.55 -12.00
CA ASP A 186 -7.21 13.41 -13.46
C ASP A 186 -8.37 12.48 -13.85
N ALA A 187 -8.57 11.38 -13.12
CA ALA A 187 -9.68 10.46 -13.34
C ALA A 187 -11.04 11.15 -13.09
N SER A 188 -11.15 11.93 -12.02
CA SER A 188 -12.35 12.71 -11.70
C SER A 188 -12.64 13.77 -12.77
N GLU A 189 -11.63 14.52 -13.22
CA GLU A 189 -11.77 15.49 -14.32
C GLU A 189 -12.20 14.80 -15.62
N LEU A 190 -11.62 13.64 -15.94
CA LEU A 190 -12.00 12.86 -17.11
C LEU A 190 -13.45 12.36 -17.02
N SER A 191 -13.92 11.96 -15.83
CA SER A 191 -15.32 11.54 -15.62
C SER A 191 -16.29 12.68 -15.89
N GLN A 192 -15.99 13.89 -15.39
CA GLN A 192 -16.81 15.08 -15.65
C GLN A 192 -16.79 15.48 -17.14
N LEU A 193 -15.64 15.34 -17.79
CA LEU A 193 -15.51 15.59 -19.22
C LEU A 193 -16.38 14.60 -20.03
N VAL A 194 -16.34 13.32 -19.67
CA VAL A 194 -17.17 12.25 -20.26
C VAL A 194 -18.65 12.60 -20.12
N GLU A 195 -19.14 12.96 -18.94
CA GLU A 195 -20.53 13.36 -18.73
C GLU A 195 -20.95 14.53 -19.63
N ARG A 196 -20.11 15.55 -19.74
CA ARG A 196 -20.39 16.72 -20.59
C ARG A 196 -20.39 16.38 -22.07
N ILE A 197 -19.48 15.51 -22.53
CA ILE A 197 -19.43 15.04 -23.92
C ILE A 197 -20.65 14.16 -24.22
N THR A 198 -21.08 13.29 -23.31
CA THR A 198 -22.31 12.50 -23.44
C THR A 198 -23.52 13.40 -23.68
N ALA A 199 -23.73 14.39 -22.82
CA ALA A 199 -24.85 15.34 -22.98
C ALA A 199 -24.79 16.09 -24.33
N THR A 200 -23.60 16.51 -24.75
CA THR A 200 -23.41 17.21 -26.03
C THR A 200 -23.69 16.29 -27.22
N THR A 201 -23.30 15.02 -27.13
CA THR A 201 -23.50 14.00 -28.17
C THR A 201 -24.97 13.62 -28.29
N GLU A 202 -25.70 13.49 -27.18
CA GLU A 202 -27.15 13.26 -27.19
C GLU A 202 -27.91 14.41 -27.89
N VAL A 203 -27.55 15.66 -27.57
CA VAL A 203 -28.13 16.84 -28.23
C VAL A 203 -27.80 16.83 -29.74
N ALA A 204 -26.55 16.56 -30.11
CA ALA A 204 -26.13 16.49 -31.51
C ALA A 204 -26.88 15.38 -32.27
N SER A 205 -27.04 14.20 -31.68
CA SER A 205 -27.80 13.08 -32.27
C SER A 205 -29.28 13.46 -32.48
N SER A 206 -29.89 14.16 -31.52
CA SER A 206 -31.26 14.67 -31.65
C SER A 206 -31.40 15.69 -32.78
N ASN A 207 -30.43 16.61 -32.91
CA ASN A 207 -30.41 17.59 -33.99
C ASN A 207 -30.28 16.91 -35.37
N VAL A 208 -29.42 15.89 -35.49
CA VAL A 208 -29.27 15.13 -36.74
C VAL A 208 -30.57 14.40 -37.11
N ALA A 209 -31.25 13.79 -36.13
CA ALA A 209 -32.55 13.15 -36.37
C ALA A 209 -33.61 14.17 -36.86
N THR A 210 -33.59 15.38 -36.30
CA THR A 210 -34.47 16.48 -36.73
C THR A 210 -34.16 16.92 -38.16
N VAL A 211 -32.88 17.05 -38.52
CA VAL A 211 -32.46 17.38 -39.89
C VAL A 211 -32.88 16.29 -40.86
N ALA A 212 -32.69 15.01 -40.52
CA ALA A 212 -33.09 13.88 -41.35
C ALA A 212 -34.60 13.91 -41.65
N SER A 213 -35.43 14.10 -40.63
CA SER A 213 -36.89 14.23 -40.79
C SER A 213 -37.27 15.44 -41.65
N ALA A 214 -36.60 16.58 -41.48
CA ALA A 214 -36.85 17.76 -42.29
C ALA A 214 -36.47 17.54 -43.76
N THR A 215 -35.38 16.82 -44.04
CA THR A 215 -35.02 16.44 -45.41
C THR A 215 -36.02 15.48 -46.05
N GLU A 216 -36.58 14.53 -45.30
CA GLU A 216 -37.64 13.64 -45.80
C GLU A 216 -38.90 14.45 -46.19
N GLU A 217 -39.33 15.40 -45.35
CA GLU A 217 -40.46 16.29 -45.66
C GLU A 217 -40.18 17.18 -46.89
N LEU A 218 -38.97 17.76 -46.98
CA LEU A 218 -38.57 18.58 -48.13
C LEU A 218 -38.51 17.76 -49.42
N GLN A 219 -38.08 16.51 -49.36
CA GLN A 219 -38.05 15.61 -50.51
C GLN A 219 -39.46 15.29 -51.00
N ALA A 220 -40.40 15.01 -50.07
CA ALA A 220 -41.80 14.81 -50.40
C ALA A 220 -42.44 16.07 -51.01
N SER A 221 -42.17 17.25 -50.44
CA SER A 221 -42.67 18.53 -50.96
C SER A 221 -42.12 18.84 -52.36
N SER A 222 -40.82 18.57 -52.60
CA SER A 222 -40.19 18.78 -53.91
C SER A 222 -40.82 17.87 -54.98
N HIS A 223 -41.13 16.61 -54.63
CA HIS A 223 -41.82 15.69 -55.52
C HIS A 223 -43.24 16.17 -55.88
N GLU A 224 -43.99 16.67 -54.90
CA GLU A 224 -45.33 17.22 -55.14
C GLU A 224 -45.28 18.47 -56.04
N ILE A 225 -44.30 19.34 -55.84
CA ILE A 225 -44.11 20.52 -56.70
C ILE A 225 -43.80 20.09 -58.15
N ALA A 226 -42.94 19.10 -58.35
CA ALA A 226 -42.62 18.57 -59.68
C ALA A 226 -43.89 18.02 -60.37
N GLU A 227 -44.71 17.24 -59.66
CA GLU A 227 -45.97 16.71 -60.20
C GLU A 227 -46.96 17.84 -60.57
N ARG A 228 -47.07 18.87 -59.72
CA ARG A 228 -47.89 20.06 -59.99
C ARG A 228 -47.41 20.84 -61.21
N ILE A 229 -46.10 20.95 -61.44
CA ILE A 229 -45.53 21.61 -62.61
C ILE A 229 -45.84 20.85 -63.90
N HIS A 230 -45.70 19.52 -63.89
CA HIS A 230 -46.10 18.69 -65.04
C HIS A 230 -47.57 18.92 -65.41
N LYS A 231 -48.46 18.95 -64.41
CA LYS A 231 -49.88 19.24 -64.63
C LYS A 231 -50.13 20.66 -65.16
N THR A 232 -49.38 21.65 -64.71
CA THR A 232 -49.45 23.03 -65.23
C THR A 232 -49.05 23.09 -66.70
N ASN A 233 -47.98 22.40 -67.10
CA ASN A 233 -47.55 22.32 -68.50
C ASN A 233 -48.59 21.64 -69.39
N ASP A 234 -49.23 20.56 -68.92
CA ASP A 234 -50.32 19.90 -69.66
C ASP A 234 -51.51 20.85 -69.89
N ILE A 235 -51.90 21.62 -68.85
CA ILE A 235 -52.98 22.61 -68.93
C ILE A 235 -52.61 23.74 -69.89
N ALA A 236 -51.37 24.25 -69.81
CA ALA A 236 -50.88 25.29 -70.70
C ALA A 236 -50.92 24.83 -72.17
N SER A 237 -50.44 23.62 -72.48
CA SER A 237 -50.48 23.03 -73.82
C SER A 237 -51.91 22.90 -74.35
N GLN A 238 -52.85 22.45 -73.51
CA GLN A 238 -54.27 22.40 -73.87
C GLN A 238 -54.87 23.79 -74.12
N ALA A 239 -54.46 24.80 -73.34
CA ALA A 239 -54.92 26.17 -73.50
C ALA A 239 -54.41 26.80 -74.81
N VAL A 240 -53.15 26.57 -75.19
CA VAL A 240 -52.60 26.98 -76.50
C VAL A 240 -53.41 26.35 -77.64
N THR A 241 -53.69 25.05 -77.54
CA THR A 241 -54.48 24.33 -78.56
C THR A 241 -55.87 24.96 -78.72
N ARG A 242 -56.57 25.22 -77.60
CA ARG A 242 -57.90 25.87 -77.61
C ARG A 242 -57.87 27.31 -78.13
N ALA A 243 -56.83 28.07 -77.81
CA ALA A 243 -56.64 29.41 -78.34
C ALA A 243 -56.48 29.38 -79.87
N GLN A 244 -55.70 28.43 -80.39
CA GLN A 244 -55.50 28.25 -81.84
C GLN A 244 -56.80 27.84 -82.56
N GLU A 245 -57.59 26.93 -81.98
CA GLU A 245 -58.91 26.54 -82.51
C GLU A 245 -59.88 27.74 -82.54
N THR A 246 -59.88 28.55 -81.49
CA THR A 246 -60.73 29.75 -81.39
C THR A 246 -60.30 30.81 -82.42
N SER A 247 -59.00 31.03 -82.59
CA SER A 247 -58.44 31.94 -83.61
C SER A 247 -58.85 31.50 -85.03
N THR A 248 -58.75 30.20 -85.31
CA THR A 248 -59.19 29.62 -86.60
C THR A 248 -60.69 29.84 -86.86
N THR A 249 -61.51 29.68 -85.82
CA THR A 249 -62.96 29.91 -85.90
C THR A 249 -63.27 31.38 -86.15
N MET A 250 -62.58 32.31 -85.48
CA MET A 250 -62.73 33.76 -85.69
C MET A 250 -62.27 34.17 -87.10
N GLY A 251 -61.18 33.60 -87.62
CA GLY A 251 -60.76 33.80 -89.00
C GLY A 251 -61.82 33.37 -90.02
N SER A 252 -62.45 32.20 -89.81
CA SER A 252 -63.55 31.71 -90.64
C SER A 252 -64.78 32.62 -90.58
N LEU A 253 -65.10 33.19 -89.41
CA LEU A 253 -66.19 34.15 -89.25
C LEU A 253 -65.90 35.47 -89.97
N SER A 254 -64.66 35.96 -89.92
CA SER A 254 -64.23 37.17 -90.64
C SER A 254 -64.29 36.99 -92.16
N GLU A 255 -63.89 35.82 -92.67
CA GLU A 255 -64.05 35.46 -94.08
C GLU A 255 -65.53 35.41 -94.50
N THR A 256 -66.37 34.78 -93.68
CA THR A 256 -67.83 34.72 -93.92
C THR A 256 -68.46 36.11 -93.93
N ALA A 257 -68.10 36.98 -92.98
CA ALA A 257 -68.57 38.37 -92.95
C ALA A 257 -68.13 39.16 -94.19
N THR A 258 -66.91 38.93 -94.67
CA THR A 258 -66.40 39.51 -95.92
C THR A 258 -67.20 39.05 -97.14
N GLU A 259 -67.55 37.77 -97.22
CA GLU A 259 -68.36 37.24 -98.31
C GLU A 259 -69.80 37.81 -98.27
N ILE A 260 -70.40 37.94 -97.09
CA ILE A 260 -71.70 38.60 -96.93
C ILE A 260 -71.62 40.06 -97.41
N GLY A 261 -70.54 40.79 -97.08
CA GLY A 261 -70.32 42.15 -97.58
C GLY A 261 -70.34 42.25 -99.11
N LYS A 262 -69.69 41.31 -99.81
CA LYS A 262 -69.73 41.24 -101.29
C LYS A 262 -71.14 41.02 -101.82
N VAL A 263 -71.92 40.16 -101.17
CA VAL A 263 -73.34 39.92 -101.52
C VAL A 263 -74.16 41.19 -101.32
N VAL A 264 -74.00 41.87 -100.19
CA VAL A 264 -74.71 43.12 -99.87
C VAL A 264 -74.40 44.22 -100.91
N ASP A 265 -73.16 44.33 -101.37
CA ASP A 265 -72.76 45.26 -102.45
C ASP A 265 -73.42 44.93 -103.81
N ILE A 266 -73.63 43.63 -104.11
CA ILE A 266 -74.42 43.22 -105.28
C ILE A 266 -75.87 43.68 -105.12
N VAL A 267 -76.48 43.45 -103.95
CA VAL A 267 -77.87 43.87 -103.67
C VAL A 267 -78.00 45.40 -103.75
N LYS A 268 -76.99 46.16 -103.30
CA LYS A 268 -76.95 47.63 -103.42
C LYS A 268 -77.05 48.06 -104.89
N ARG A 269 -76.21 47.46 -105.75
CA ARG A 269 -76.23 47.75 -107.19
C ARG A 269 -77.58 47.43 -107.83
N ILE A 270 -78.22 46.33 -107.42
CA ILE A 270 -79.57 45.95 -107.89
C ILE A 270 -80.61 46.98 -107.41
N SER A 271 -80.55 47.41 -106.15
CA SER A 271 -81.45 48.43 -105.59
C SER A 271 -81.30 49.78 -106.31
N ASP A 272 -80.07 50.22 -106.57
CA ASP A 272 -79.76 51.44 -107.33
C ASP A 272 -80.31 51.38 -108.76
N GLN A 273 -80.12 50.24 -109.44
CA GLN A 273 -80.72 49.99 -110.76
C GLN A 273 -82.24 50.02 -110.72
N THR A 274 -82.85 49.41 -109.69
CA THR A 274 -84.31 49.38 -109.49
C THR A 274 -84.87 50.77 -109.23
N LYS A 275 -84.17 51.59 -108.44
CA LYS A 275 -84.50 53.01 -108.18
C LYS A 275 -84.44 53.84 -109.46
N MET A 276 -83.43 53.61 -110.30
CA MET A 276 -83.29 54.26 -111.61
C MET A 276 -84.39 53.83 -112.59
N LEU A 277 -84.73 52.54 -112.65
CA LEU A 277 -85.85 52.02 -113.44
C LEU A 277 -87.19 52.63 -112.98
N ALA A 278 -87.42 52.69 -111.67
CA ALA A 278 -88.61 53.30 -111.09
C ALA A 278 -88.68 54.80 -111.39
N LEU A 279 -87.56 55.52 -111.33
CA LEU A 279 -87.48 56.93 -111.70
C LEU A 279 -87.82 57.14 -113.18
N ASN A 280 -87.26 56.33 -114.08
CA ASN A 280 -87.58 56.37 -115.51
C ASN A 280 -89.07 56.10 -115.75
N ALA A 281 -89.65 55.15 -115.02
CA ALA A 281 -91.09 54.85 -115.08
C ALA A 281 -91.95 56.01 -114.55
N THR A 282 -91.53 56.71 -113.48
CA THR A 282 -92.22 57.91 -112.98
C THR A 282 -92.18 59.04 -114.02
N ILE A 283 -91.05 59.23 -114.73
CA ILE A 283 -90.92 60.22 -115.80
C ILE A 283 -91.86 59.90 -116.96
N GLU A 284 -91.89 58.65 -117.43
CA GLU A 284 -92.75 58.27 -118.55
C GLU A 284 -94.25 58.30 -118.17
N ALA A 285 -94.58 57.96 -116.91
CA ALA A 285 -95.93 58.11 -116.38
C ALA A 285 -96.38 59.58 -116.29
N ALA A 286 -95.48 60.50 -115.94
CA ALA A 286 -95.75 61.94 -115.98
C ALA A 286 -95.93 62.46 -117.42
N ARG A 287 -95.17 61.90 -118.38
CA ARG A 287 -95.25 62.21 -119.81
C ARG A 287 -96.56 61.76 -120.46
N ALA A 288 -97.16 60.69 -119.96
CA ALA A 288 -98.44 60.14 -120.44
C ALA A 288 -99.70 60.88 -119.92
N GLY A 289 -99.56 61.91 -119.08
CA GLY A 289 -100.69 62.73 -118.60
C GLY A 289 -101.73 61.96 -117.77
N ASP A 290 -103.02 62.19 -118.00
CA ASP A 290 -104.11 61.56 -117.22
C ASP A 290 -104.16 60.02 -117.35
N ALA A 291 -103.68 59.45 -118.46
CA ALA A 291 -103.63 58.00 -118.68
C ALA A 291 -102.52 57.29 -117.88
N GLY A 292 -101.49 58.04 -117.43
CA GLY A 292 -100.34 57.51 -116.69
C GLY A 292 -100.51 57.42 -115.17
N LYS A 293 -101.64 57.91 -114.61
CA LYS A 293 -101.85 58.04 -113.16
C LYS A 293 -101.67 56.74 -112.37
N GLY A 294 -102.21 55.61 -112.86
CA GLY A 294 -102.04 54.30 -112.21
C GLY A 294 -100.59 53.79 -112.25
N PHE A 295 -99.89 54.03 -113.36
CA PHE A 295 -98.49 53.66 -113.53
C PHE A 295 -97.54 54.50 -112.66
N ALA A 296 -97.86 55.80 -112.49
CA ALA A 296 -97.13 56.72 -111.62
C ALA A 296 -97.18 56.29 -110.14
N VAL A 297 -98.30 55.75 -109.67
CA VAL A 297 -98.44 55.22 -108.30
C VAL A 297 -97.53 54.01 -108.09
N VAL A 298 -97.55 53.04 -109.01
CA VAL A 298 -96.68 51.84 -108.94
C VAL A 298 -95.20 52.23 -109.03
N ALA A 299 -94.83 53.13 -109.94
CA ALA A 299 -93.46 53.61 -110.07
C ALA A 299 -92.96 54.33 -108.81
N ASN A 300 -93.80 55.15 -108.17
CA ASN A 300 -93.48 55.78 -106.88
C ASN A 300 -93.36 54.74 -105.75
N GLU A 301 -94.21 53.72 -105.72
CA GLU A 301 -94.13 52.65 -104.71
C GLU A 301 -92.84 51.83 -104.86
N VAL A 302 -92.46 51.46 -106.09
CA VAL A 302 -91.19 50.77 -106.38
C VAL A 302 -89.99 51.66 -106.03
N LYS A 303 -90.06 52.98 -106.31
CA LYS A 303 -89.03 53.94 -105.92
C LYS A 303 -88.88 54.06 -104.39
N ASN A 304 -89.99 54.08 -103.67
CA ASN A 304 -89.99 54.09 -102.20
C ASN A 304 -89.42 52.80 -101.64
N LEU A 305 -89.82 51.64 -102.17
CA LEU A 305 -89.30 50.32 -101.76
C LEU A 305 -87.79 50.21 -102.03
N ALA A 306 -87.30 50.67 -103.17
CA ALA A 306 -85.87 50.71 -103.48
C ALA A 306 -85.10 51.64 -102.53
N THR A 307 -85.70 52.77 -102.12
CA THR A 307 -85.11 53.68 -101.12
C THR A 307 -85.07 53.06 -99.72
N GLN A 308 -86.11 52.32 -99.31
CA GLN A 308 -86.11 51.55 -98.07
C GLN A 308 -85.08 50.41 -98.11
N THR A 309 -84.94 49.74 -99.25
CA THR A 309 -83.96 48.68 -99.47
C THR A 309 -82.53 49.21 -99.39
N GLU A 310 -82.26 50.36 -100.01
CA GLU A 310 -80.97 51.07 -99.91
C GLU A 310 -80.62 51.40 -98.45
N LYS A 311 -81.60 51.90 -97.67
CA LYS A 311 -81.39 52.18 -96.24
C LYS A 311 -81.07 50.89 -95.45
N ALA A 312 -81.84 49.83 -95.66
CA ALA A 312 -81.59 48.54 -94.99
C ALA A 312 -80.20 47.96 -95.36
N ILE A 313 -79.75 48.15 -96.59
CA ILE A 313 -78.41 47.74 -97.05
C ILE A 313 -77.31 48.53 -96.34
N LEU A 314 -77.48 49.85 -96.17
CA LEU A 314 -76.54 50.66 -95.41
C LEU A 314 -76.43 50.18 -93.96
N ASP A 315 -77.56 49.87 -93.32
CA ASP A 315 -77.59 49.33 -91.96
C ASP A 315 -76.90 47.94 -91.89
N ILE A 316 -77.14 47.05 -92.87
CA ILE A 316 -76.46 45.74 -92.94
C ILE A 316 -74.95 45.91 -93.15
N ASN A 317 -74.51 46.80 -94.04
CA ASN A 317 -73.08 47.05 -94.26
C ASN A 317 -72.40 47.59 -92.99
N ALA A 318 -73.07 48.47 -92.23
CA ALA A 318 -72.59 48.90 -90.93
C ALA A 318 -72.45 47.73 -89.96
N GLN A 319 -73.41 46.81 -89.94
CA GLN A 319 -73.37 45.62 -89.09
C GLN A 319 -72.25 44.65 -89.48
N ILE A 320 -72.00 44.44 -90.78
CA ILE A 320 -70.89 43.60 -91.27
C ILE A 320 -69.54 44.21 -90.88
N THR A 321 -69.38 45.52 -91.04
CA THR A 321 -68.16 46.23 -90.62
C THR A 321 -67.93 46.09 -89.12
N ALA A 322 -68.99 46.20 -88.31
CA ALA A 322 -68.91 45.97 -86.87
C ALA A 322 -68.52 44.52 -86.51
N ILE A 323 -69.03 43.52 -87.23
CA ILE A 323 -68.66 42.11 -87.04
C ILE A 323 -67.18 41.88 -87.41
N GLN A 324 -66.71 42.45 -88.52
CA GLN A 324 -65.30 42.38 -88.93
C GLN A 324 -64.38 43.05 -87.91
N GLY A 325 -64.77 44.22 -87.38
CA GLY A 325 -64.03 44.90 -86.30
C GLY A 325 -63.96 44.05 -85.03
N ALA A 326 -65.11 43.55 -84.55
CA ALA A 326 -65.18 42.73 -83.35
C ALA A 326 -64.42 41.40 -83.48
N THR A 327 -64.41 40.78 -84.66
CA THR A 327 -63.62 39.56 -84.92
C THR A 327 -62.12 39.85 -84.95
N SER A 328 -61.69 40.96 -85.54
CA SER A 328 -60.29 41.40 -85.51
C SER A 328 -59.79 41.67 -84.09
N GLU A 329 -60.60 42.34 -83.27
CA GLU A 329 -60.30 42.57 -81.85
C GLU A 329 -60.21 41.25 -81.08
N ALA A 330 -61.14 40.31 -81.34
CA ALA A 330 -61.12 38.99 -80.72
C ALA A 330 -59.86 38.18 -81.08
N VAL A 331 -59.43 38.18 -82.34
CA VAL A 331 -58.18 37.51 -82.76
C VAL A 331 -56.97 38.11 -82.03
N THR A 332 -56.87 39.44 -81.96
CA THR A 332 -55.78 40.12 -81.24
C THR A 332 -55.76 39.74 -79.75
N ALA A 333 -56.94 39.66 -79.12
CA ALA A 333 -57.06 39.23 -77.73
C ALA A 333 -56.62 37.76 -77.54
N ILE A 334 -56.97 36.87 -78.49
CA ILE A 334 -56.57 35.45 -78.46
C ILE A 334 -55.06 35.29 -78.64
N GLU A 335 -54.43 36.07 -79.52
CA GLU A 335 -52.97 36.09 -79.68
C GLU A 335 -52.27 36.55 -78.39
N GLY A 336 -52.81 37.58 -77.71
CA GLY A 336 -52.33 38.01 -76.40
C GLY A 336 -52.44 36.93 -75.31
N ILE A 337 -53.53 36.15 -75.33
CA ILE A 337 -53.70 34.98 -74.45
C ILE A 337 -52.65 33.91 -74.77
N GLY A 338 -52.37 33.65 -76.05
CA GLY A 338 -51.32 32.72 -76.47
C GLY A 338 -49.94 33.08 -75.91
N GLY A 339 -49.54 34.36 -76.05
CA GLY A 339 -48.27 34.84 -75.50
C GLY A 339 -48.18 34.74 -73.97
N ALA A 340 -49.27 35.02 -73.25
CA ALA A 340 -49.31 34.86 -71.80
C ALA A 340 -49.20 33.38 -71.37
N ILE A 341 -49.74 32.43 -72.15
CA ILE A 341 -49.62 31.00 -71.87
C ILE A 341 -48.19 30.51 -72.16
N ASP A 342 -47.55 31.00 -73.22
CA ASP A 342 -46.14 30.69 -73.51
C ASP A 342 -45.22 31.16 -72.36
N GLU A 343 -45.48 32.34 -71.79
CA GLU A 343 -44.76 32.84 -70.61
C GLU A 343 -44.96 31.92 -69.38
N VAL A 344 -46.19 31.41 -69.17
CA VAL A 344 -46.47 30.42 -68.11
C VAL A 344 -45.70 29.11 -68.35
N SER A 345 -45.60 28.65 -69.59
CA SER A 345 -44.84 27.43 -69.92
C SER A 345 -43.34 27.60 -69.67
N GLN A 346 -42.79 28.76 -70.05
CA GLN A 346 -41.38 29.08 -69.78
C GLN A 346 -41.10 29.13 -68.27
N LEU A 347 -41.94 29.83 -67.50
CA LEU A 347 -41.79 29.90 -66.04
C LEU A 347 -41.88 28.52 -65.39
N SER A 348 -42.78 27.66 -65.89
CA SER A 348 -42.91 26.28 -65.41
C SER A 348 -41.65 25.45 -65.67
N SER A 349 -41.00 25.65 -66.83
CA SER A 349 -39.71 25.02 -67.13
C SER A 349 -38.60 25.47 -66.16
N ASP A 350 -38.53 26.78 -65.86
CA ASP A 350 -37.54 27.34 -64.95
C ASP A 350 -37.72 26.83 -63.51
N ILE A 351 -38.98 26.71 -63.05
CA ILE A 351 -39.27 26.13 -61.73
C ILE A 351 -38.91 24.62 -61.73
N SER A 352 -39.18 23.88 -62.80
CA SER A 352 -38.80 22.46 -62.89
C SER A 352 -37.29 22.25 -62.71
N ALA A 353 -36.48 23.05 -63.41
CA ALA A 353 -35.02 23.00 -63.27
C ALA A 353 -34.58 23.34 -61.83
N SER A 354 -35.23 24.32 -61.19
CA SER A 354 -34.95 24.69 -59.80
C SER A 354 -35.30 23.57 -58.81
N VAL A 355 -36.41 22.85 -59.05
CA VAL A 355 -36.85 21.72 -58.21
C VAL A 355 -35.91 20.52 -58.36
N GLU A 356 -35.42 20.23 -59.57
CA GLU A 356 -34.40 19.20 -59.78
C GLU A 356 -33.11 19.53 -59.02
N GLN A 357 -32.64 20.78 -59.10
CA GLN A 357 -31.47 21.23 -58.35
C GLN A 357 -31.69 21.16 -56.82
N GLN A 358 -32.87 21.55 -56.35
CA GLN A 358 -33.25 21.44 -54.94
C GLN A 358 -33.27 19.98 -54.46
N THR A 359 -33.78 19.06 -55.28
CA THR A 359 -33.80 17.62 -54.97
C THR A 359 -32.39 17.05 -54.83
N ALA A 360 -31.47 17.46 -55.70
CA ALA A 360 -30.05 17.07 -55.58
C ALA A 360 -29.42 17.58 -54.28
N ALA A 361 -29.65 18.84 -53.92
CA ALA A 361 -29.14 19.42 -52.67
C ALA A 361 -29.72 18.73 -51.42
N ILE A 362 -31.01 18.38 -51.43
CA ILE A 362 -31.65 17.62 -50.33
C ILE A 362 -31.01 16.25 -50.16
N ALA A 363 -30.69 15.55 -51.26
CA ALA A 363 -30.02 14.25 -51.21
C ALA A 363 -28.59 14.35 -50.61
N GLU A 364 -27.85 15.41 -50.91
CA GLU A 364 -26.54 15.67 -50.28
C GLU A 364 -26.67 15.95 -48.78
N ILE A 365 -27.67 16.72 -48.36
CA ILE A 365 -27.94 16.99 -46.93
C ILE A 365 -28.32 15.70 -46.21
N SER A 366 -29.16 14.86 -46.81
CA SER A 366 -29.55 13.55 -46.23
C SER A 366 -28.34 12.64 -46.04
N THR A 367 -27.46 12.58 -47.05
CA THR A 367 -26.19 11.82 -46.96
C THR A 367 -25.30 12.37 -45.84
N SER A 368 -25.15 13.68 -45.75
CA SER A 368 -24.36 14.34 -44.70
C SER A 368 -24.93 14.06 -43.30
N ALA A 369 -26.26 14.10 -43.14
CA ALA A 369 -26.92 13.77 -41.88
C ALA A 369 -26.65 12.32 -41.46
N GLN A 370 -26.66 11.38 -42.41
CA GLN A 370 -26.35 9.97 -42.15
C GLN A 370 -24.87 9.76 -41.74
N GLU A 371 -23.94 10.48 -42.37
CA GLU A 371 -22.53 10.46 -41.99
C GLU A 371 -22.33 11.00 -40.57
N VAL A 372 -22.94 12.14 -40.24
CA VAL A 372 -22.87 12.71 -38.87
C VAL A 372 -23.50 11.75 -37.86
N SER A 373 -24.61 11.09 -38.19
CA SER A 373 -25.21 10.06 -37.32
C SER A 373 -24.23 8.91 -37.03
N THR A 374 -23.52 8.45 -38.05
CA THR A 374 -22.49 7.40 -37.90
C THR A 374 -21.32 7.89 -37.03
N HIS A 375 -20.88 9.13 -37.21
CA HIS A 375 -19.87 9.74 -36.34
C HIS A 375 -20.34 9.86 -34.88
N MET A 376 -21.61 10.21 -34.64
CA MET A 376 -22.17 10.26 -33.28
C MET A 376 -22.13 8.89 -32.61
N GLN A 377 -22.45 7.81 -33.34
CA GLN A 377 -22.34 6.44 -32.81
C GLN A 377 -20.88 6.07 -32.46
N GLY A 378 -19.92 6.47 -33.30
CA GLY A 378 -18.49 6.29 -33.01
C GLY A 378 -18.06 7.04 -31.74
N ILE A 379 -18.46 8.30 -31.61
CA ILE A 379 -18.19 9.12 -30.41
C ILE A 379 -18.81 8.50 -29.16
N SER A 380 -20.04 7.96 -29.23
CA SER A 380 -20.65 7.23 -28.11
C SER A 380 -19.80 6.04 -27.65
N GLY A 381 -19.19 5.30 -28.59
CA GLY A 381 -18.26 4.22 -28.26
C GLY A 381 -16.97 4.72 -27.60
N ASP A 382 -16.41 5.84 -28.08
CA ASP A 382 -15.22 6.46 -27.49
C ASP A 382 -15.48 7.00 -26.07
N ILE A 383 -16.68 7.54 -25.82
CA ILE A 383 -17.14 7.98 -24.50
C ILE A 383 -17.19 6.80 -23.52
N GLU A 384 -17.74 5.66 -23.94
CA GLU A 384 -17.81 4.46 -23.10
C GLU A 384 -16.40 3.94 -22.75
N LEU A 385 -15.50 3.91 -23.73
CA LEU A 385 -14.10 3.54 -23.51
C LEU A 385 -13.39 4.53 -22.57
N ALA A 386 -13.61 5.83 -22.74
CA ALA A 386 -13.03 6.86 -21.88
C ALA A 386 -13.54 6.76 -20.44
N SER A 387 -14.83 6.50 -20.26
CA SER A 387 -15.46 6.25 -18.95
C SER A 387 -14.81 5.05 -18.25
N HIS A 388 -14.68 3.93 -18.95
CA HIS A 388 -14.02 2.74 -18.40
C HIS A 388 -12.55 3.00 -18.04
N LYS A 389 -11.81 3.76 -18.86
CA LYS A 389 -10.42 4.14 -18.55
C LYS A 389 -10.33 5.06 -17.34
N SER A 390 -11.23 6.03 -17.18
CA SER A 390 -11.32 6.87 -15.98
C SER A 390 -11.54 6.03 -14.73
N HIS A 391 -12.48 5.08 -14.77
CA HIS A 391 -12.74 4.18 -13.66
C HIS A 391 -11.52 3.35 -13.27
N ASN A 392 -10.82 2.76 -14.25
CA ASN A 392 -9.60 1.99 -14.00
C ASN A 392 -8.46 2.85 -13.43
N ALA A 393 -8.33 4.10 -13.88
CA ALA A 393 -7.34 5.04 -13.34
C ALA A 393 -7.64 5.35 -11.86
N SER A 394 -8.91 5.58 -11.51
CA SER A 394 -9.34 5.77 -10.11
C SER A 394 -9.04 4.54 -9.24
N GLN A 395 -9.35 3.33 -9.72
CA GLN A 395 -9.00 2.09 -9.00
C GLN A 395 -7.49 1.91 -8.83
N THR A 396 -6.71 2.25 -9.86
CA THR A 396 -5.24 2.17 -9.81
C THR A 396 -4.67 3.17 -8.81
N ALA A 397 -5.19 4.39 -8.79
CA ALA A 397 -4.84 5.40 -7.80
C ALA A 397 -5.10 4.91 -6.37
N GLU A 398 -6.28 4.34 -6.10
CA GLU A 398 -6.59 3.82 -4.76
C GLU A 398 -5.66 2.66 -4.36
N ASN A 399 -5.39 1.74 -5.28
CA ASN A 399 -4.44 0.64 -5.03
C ASN A 399 -3.02 1.16 -4.71
N LEU A 400 -2.54 2.19 -5.43
CA LEU A 400 -1.26 2.82 -5.18
C LEU A 400 -1.23 3.55 -3.82
N ARG A 401 -2.34 4.17 -3.43
CA ARG A 401 -2.48 4.85 -2.12
C ARG A 401 -2.44 3.83 -0.98
N ILE A 402 -3.17 2.72 -1.11
CA ILE A 402 -3.13 1.60 -0.15
C ILE A 402 -1.71 1.04 -0.06
N LEU A 403 -1.06 0.77 -1.19
CA LEU A 403 0.31 0.26 -1.23
C LEU A 403 1.29 1.23 -0.54
N SER A 404 1.19 2.53 -0.82
CA SER A 404 2.03 3.56 -0.20
C SER A 404 1.83 3.64 1.31
N SER A 405 0.58 3.46 1.77
CA SER A 405 0.23 3.38 3.19
C SER A 405 0.85 2.14 3.85
N ASN A 406 0.74 0.97 3.22
CA ASN A 406 1.33 -0.26 3.72
C ASN A 406 2.86 -0.17 3.80
N ILE A 407 3.52 0.35 2.77
CA ILE A 407 4.98 0.55 2.77
C ILE A 407 5.41 1.45 3.94
N ARG A 408 4.68 2.54 4.23
CA ARG A 408 5.00 3.39 5.39
C ARG A 408 4.85 2.65 6.72
N ASN A 409 3.82 1.82 6.86
CA ASN A 409 3.64 1.01 8.06
C ASN A 409 4.76 -0.02 8.22
N ASP A 410 5.09 -0.73 7.13
CA ASP A 410 6.17 -1.73 7.10
C ASP A 410 7.53 -1.11 7.43
N ILE A 411 7.81 0.10 6.93
CA ILE A 411 9.03 0.86 7.29
C ILE A 411 9.09 1.14 8.79
N ASN A 412 8.00 1.67 9.36
CA ASN A 412 7.95 2.00 10.79
C ASN A 412 8.13 0.74 11.66
N GLU A 413 7.53 -0.38 11.24
CA GLU A 413 7.69 -1.66 11.91
C GLU A 413 9.11 -2.20 11.78
N MET A 414 9.71 -2.11 10.59
CA MET A 414 11.09 -2.52 10.34
C MET A 414 12.06 -1.70 11.20
N GLU A 415 11.90 -0.38 11.27
CA GLU A 415 12.72 0.51 12.13
C GLU A 415 12.65 0.04 13.59
N THR A 416 11.44 -0.23 14.08
CA THR A 416 11.19 -0.67 15.45
C THR A 416 11.86 -2.02 15.74
N ARG A 417 11.66 -3.01 14.86
CA ARG A 417 12.26 -4.35 14.98
C ARG A 417 13.79 -4.30 14.89
N PHE A 418 14.32 -3.49 13.99
CA PHE A 418 15.75 -3.37 13.75
C PHE A 418 16.48 -2.74 14.95
N ARG A 419 15.91 -1.66 15.51
CA ARG A 419 16.42 -1.05 16.76
C ARG A 419 16.41 -2.02 17.93
N MET A 420 15.43 -2.93 18.01
CA MET A 420 15.42 -3.96 19.05
C MET A 420 16.55 -4.98 18.89
N VAL A 421 16.84 -5.43 17.66
CA VAL A 421 17.94 -6.37 17.39
C VAL A 421 19.29 -5.76 17.76
N LEU A 422 19.56 -4.51 17.34
CA LEU A 422 20.81 -3.81 17.69
C LEU A 422 20.98 -3.68 19.21
N ARG A 423 19.91 -3.31 19.93
CA ARG A 423 19.93 -3.24 21.41
C ARG A 423 20.19 -4.59 22.09
N SER A 424 19.82 -5.70 21.46
CA SER A 424 20.04 -7.04 22.01
C SER A 424 21.50 -7.50 21.86
N ALA A 425 22.13 -7.19 20.73
CA ALA A 425 23.54 -7.50 20.46
C ALA A 425 24.48 -6.73 21.40
N ASP A 426 24.20 -5.44 21.62
CA ASP A 426 25.02 -4.54 22.43
C ASP A 426 25.00 -4.87 23.94
N ASN A 427 23.93 -5.53 24.41
CA ASN A 427 23.78 -5.92 25.82
C ASN A 427 24.65 -7.11 26.26
N THR A 428 25.11 -7.93 25.31
CA THR A 428 25.89 -9.14 25.64
C THR A 428 27.33 -8.85 26.05
N ASN A 429 27.88 -7.68 25.72
CA ASN A 429 29.31 -7.39 25.88
C ASN A 429 29.63 -6.32 26.94
N ARG A 430 28.64 -5.53 27.39
CA ARG A 430 28.86 -4.42 28.33
C ARG A 430 28.86 -4.82 29.81
N ARG A 431 28.57 -6.08 30.16
CA ARG A 431 28.36 -6.49 31.56
C ARG A 431 29.51 -7.36 32.05
N HIS A 432 30.29 -6.85 33.01
CA HIS A 432 31.39 -7.58 33.66
C HIS A 432 30.94 -8.48 34.83
N GLU A 433 29.69 -8.36 35.28
CA GLU A 433 29.12 -9.22 36.34
C GLU A 433 27.73 -9.72 35.94
N GLU A 434 27.47 -11.00 36.20
CA GLU A 434 26.17 -11.63 35.99
C GLU A 434 25.12 -10.99 36.93
N ARG A 435 24.10 -10.37 36.33
CA ARG A 435 22.94 -9.81 37.04
C ARG A 435 21.87 -10.89 37.07
N VAL A 436 21.45 -11.27 38.28
CA VAL A 436 20.44 -12.31 38.48
C VAL A 436 19.09 -11.63 38.61
N PRO A 437 18.08 -12.00 37.80
CA PRO A 437 16.73 -11.47 37.95
C PRO A 437 16.21 -11.87 39.34
N ILE A 438 15.88 -10.91 40.21
CA ILE A 438 15.47 -11.16 41.59
C ILE A 438 14.39 -10.15 41.96
N ALA A 439 13.24 -10.64 42.43
CA ALA A 439 12.17 -9.81 42.98
C ALA A 439 12.21 -9.86 44.51
N VAL A 440 12.64 -8.76 45.12
CA VAL A 440 12.60 -8.56 46.57
C VAL A 440 12.05 -7.17 46.84
N ASP A 441 11.11 -7.08 47.80
CA ASP A 441 10.59 -5.82 48.29
C ASP A 441 11.70 -5.04 49.00
N ILE A 442 11.82 -3.76 48.64
CA ILE A 442 12.82 -2.85 49.19
C ILE A 442 12.19 -1.52 49.59
N LYS A 443 12.80 -0.87 50.58
CA LYS A 443 12.54 0.53 50.92
C LYS A 443 13.78 1.34 50.59
N VAL A 444 13.64 2.39 49.80
CA VAL A 444 14.75 3.25 49.35
C VAL A 444 14.59 4.63 49.96
N ASP A 445 15.54 5.01 50.80
CA ASP A 445 15.65 6.34 51.40
C ASP A 445 16.54 7.23 50.53
N PHE A 446 15.95 8.30 49.98
CA PHE A 446 16.60 9.32 49.16
C PHE A 446 17.17 10.49 49.99
N GLY A 447 17.08 10.42 51.32
CA GLY A 447 17.44 11.48 52.24
C GLY A 447 16.26 12.42 52.55
N ASN A 448 16.39 13.25 53.59
CA ASN A 448 15.39 14.23 54.02
C ASN A 448 13.98 13.65 54.32
N GLY A 449 13.88 12.37 54.68
CA GLY A 449 12.61 11.70 54.99
C GLY A 449 11.85 11.17 53.77
N ASP A 450 12.42 11.25 52.58
CA ASP A 450 11.86 10.72 51.33
C ASP A 450 12.16 9.22 51.21
N VAL A 451 11.25 8.40 51.76
CA VAL A 451 11.35 6.94 51.72
C VAL A 451 10.31 6.37 50.76
N ARG A 452 10.79 5.75 49.68
CA ARG A 452 9.96 5.18 48.61
C ARG A 452 10.02 3.66 48.65
N GLN A 453 8.90 3.00 48.43
CA GLN A 453 8.87 1.54 48.31
C GLN A 453 9.13 1.12 46.87
N GLY A 454 9.71 -0.06 46.70
CA GLY A 454 9.84 -0.67 45.39
C GLY A 454 10.17 -2.14 45.45
N VAL A 455 10.35 -2.72 44.27
CA VAL A 455 10.73 -4.11 44.07
C VAL A 455 11.95 -4.15 43.16
N THR A 456 12.90 -5.00 43.51
CA THR A 456 14.05 -5.26 42.63
C THR A 456 13.60 -6.02 41.38
N ALA A 457 14.23 -5.74 40.25
CA ALA A 457 14.04 -6.43 38.98
C ALA A 457 15.24 -7.35 38.66
N ASP A 458 16.44 -6.92 39.03
CA ASP A 458 17.67 -7.72 39.01
C ASP A 458 18.63 -7.27 40.12
N MET A 459 19.61 -8.12 40.46
CA MET A 459 20.61 -7.85 41.48
C MET A 459 21.96 -8.53 41.17
N SER A 460 23.03 -7.96 41.70
CA SER A 460 24.41 -8.46 41.66
C SER A 460 25.21 -7.90 42.83
N LEU A 461 26.51 -8.19 42.92
CA LEU A 461 27.41 -7.53 43.87
C LEU A 461 27.72 -6.08 43.50
N ALA A 462 27.65 -5.66 42.24
CA ALA A 462 27.88 -4.24 41.89
C ALA A 462 26.64 -3.33 42.01
N GLY A 463 25.43 -3.88 42.09
CA GLY A 463 24.21 -3.07 42.09
C GLY A 463 22.93 -3.84 41.80
N LEU A 464 21.84 -3.09 41.66
CA LEU A 464 20.51 -3.62 41.37
C LEU A 464 19.73 -2.72 40.41
N LEU A 465 18.77 -3.30 39.70
CA LEU A 465 17.68 -2.59 39.03
C LEU A 465 16.44 -2.69 39.92
N ALA A 466 15.73 -1.59 40.16
CA ALA A 466 14.49 -1.63 40.94
C ALA A 466 13.41 -0.72 40.35
N ARG A 467 12.15 -1.15 40.47
CA ARG A 467 11.01 -0.28 40.22
C ARG A 467 10.66 0.43 41.51
N ILE A 468 11.16 1.65 41.60
CA ILE A 468 10.85 2.65 42.62
C ILE A 468 10.32 3.87 41.89
N ASP A 469 9.45 4.63 42.54
CA ASP A 469 8.94 5.90 42.00
C ASP A 469 10.07 6.94 41.99
N ALA A 470 10.99 6.84 41.03
CA ALA A 470 12.13 7.74 40.85
C ALA A 470 12.07 8.39 39.47
N SER A 471 12.67 9.58 39.35
CA SER A 471 12.73 10.34 38.10
C SER A 471 14.17 10.67 37.71
N GLU A 472 14.36 11.32 36.56
CA GLU A 472 15.67 11.86 36.16
C GLU A 472 16.25 12.84 37.18
N ASP A 473 15.42 13.54 37.97
CA ASP A 473 15.88 14.45 39.02
C ASP A 473 16.55 13.70 40.19
N ASP A 474 16.38 12.38 40.27
CA ASP A 474 17.03 11.53 41.26
C ASP A 474 18.39 11.00 40.81
N ARG A 475 18.80 11.30 39.57
CA ARG A 475 20.08 10.84 39.02
C ARG A 475 21.26 11.34 39.86
N ASN A 476 22.19 10.43 40.12
CA ASN A 476 23.38 10.60 40.95
C ASN A 476 23.12 10.87 42.44
N LYS A 477 21.88 10.77 42.94
CA LYS A 477 21.61 10.85 44.38
C LYS A 477 22.12 9.61 45.12
N ALA A 478 22.71 9.82 46.28
CA ALA A 478 23.06 8.76 47.21
C ALA A 478 21.80 8.28 47.94
N ILE A 479 21.64 6.97 48.04
CA ILE A 479 20.44 6.33 48.59
C ILE A 479 20.81 5.22 49.58
N THR A 480 19.92 4.95 50.53
CA THR A 480 20.00 3.78 51.41
C THR A 480 18.84 2.85 51.13
N ILE A 481 19.13 1.62 50.73
CA ILE A 481 18.14 0.57 50.46
C ILE A 481 18.04 -0.31 51.69
N THR A 482 16.84 -0.55 52.19
CA THR A 482 16.54 -1.51 53.25
C THR A 482 15.76 -2.68 52.67
N MET A 483 16.30 -3.89 52.80
CA MET A 483 15.65 -5.13 52.38
C MET A 483 14.68 -5.63 53.46
N THR A 484 13.82 -6.60 53.11
CA THR A 484 12.79 -7.16 54.00
C THR A 484 13.34 -7.86 55.25
N ASP A 485 14.56 -8.39 55.18
CA ASP A 485 15.25 -8.99 56.33
C ASP A 485 15.95 -7.97 57.24
N GLY A 486 15.88 -6.67 56.90
CA GLY A 486 16.50 -5.58 57.64
C GLY A 486 17.90 -5.19 57.15
N THR A 487 18.46 -5.89 56.16
CA THR A 487 19.76 -5.57 55.56
C THR A 487 19.74 -4.20 54.91
N ARG A 488 20.79 -3.40 55.14
CA ARG A 488 20.94 -2.05 54.58
C ARG A 488 22.05 -2.01 53.54
N LEU A 489 21.74 -1.55 52.34
CA LEU A 489 22.68 -1.38 51.23
C LEU A 489 22.81 0.11 50.91
N LYS A 490 24.03 0.60 50.71
CA LYS A 490 24.25 1.97 50.24
C LYS A 490 24.49 1.97 48.75
N GLY A 491 23.86 2.90 48.04
CA GLY A 491 24.01 3.00 46.59
C GLY A 491 23.83 4.41 46.05
N THR A 492 23.96 4.53 44.74
CA THR A 492 23.72 5.75 43.97
C THR A 492 22.84 5.44 42.78
N VAL A 493 21.82 6.25 42.54
CA VAL A 493 21.00 6.16 41.33
C VAL A 493 21.82 6.59 40.12
N LYS A 494 21.97 5.75 39.11
CA LYS A 494 22.79 6.04 37.92
C LYS A 494 21.98 6.44 36.70
N ALA A 495 20.81 5.83 36.53
CA ALA A 495 19.93 6.08 35.41
C ALA A 495 18.50 5.68 35.74
N TYR A 496 17.55 6.28 35.04
CA TYR A 496 16.16 5.84 35.01
C TYR A 496 15.83 5.31 33.60
N SER A 497 15.01 4.27 33.53
CA SER A 497 14.59 3.66 32.27
C SER A 497 13.18 3.12 32.38
N THR A 498 12.58 2.72 31.25
CA THR A 498 11.27 2.04 31.23
C THR A 498 11.26 0.73 32.02
N LEU A 499 12.42 0.14 32.30
CA LEU A 499 12.57 -1.09 33.11
C LEU A 499 12.68 -0.80 34.61
N GLY A 500 12.91 0.45 35.00
CA GLY A 500 13.13 0.87 36.38
C GLY A 500 14.40 1.70 36.56
N THR A 501 14.74 1.88 37.82
CA THR A 501 15.83 2.71 38.33
C THR A 501 17.08 1.88 38.53
N HIS A 502 18.16 2.28 37.86
CA HIS A 502 19.47 1.62 37.92
C HIS A 502 20.25 2.14 39.12
N ILE A 503 20.62 1.25 40.03
CA ILE A 503 21.32 1.59 41.26
C ILE A 503 22.66 0.87 41.29
N GLN A 504 23.74 1.63 41.50
CA GLN A 504 25.06 1.09 41.76
C GLN A 504 25.32 1.09 43.26
N PHE A 505 25.81 -0.01 43.83
CA PHE A 505 26.22 -0.05 45.22
C PHE A 505 27.53 0.74 45.43
N THR A 506 27.60 1.52 46.50
CA THR A 506 28.77 2.34 46.84
C THR A 506 29.62 1.69 47.92
N GLU A 507 28.98 1.05 48.89
CA GLU A 507 29.61 0.31 49.99
C GLU A 507 28.73 -0.90 50.30
N ILE A 508 29.34 -2.08 50.43
CA ILE A 508 28.68 -3.32 50.84
C ILE A 508 29.55 -3.93 51.93
N ASP A 509 28.98 -4.17 53.11
CA ASP A 509 29.66 -4.86 54.19
C ASP A 509 29.56 -6.39 54.03
N ASP A 510 30.30 -7.12 54.85
CA ASP A 510 30.38 -8.59 54.77
C ASP A 510 29.01 -9.26 54.99
N GLU A 511 28.16 -8.67 55.83
CA GLU A 511 26.83 -9.22 56.14
C GLU A 511 25.87 -9.01 54.96
N ALA A 512 25.85 -7.81 54.38
CA ALA A 512 25.12 -7.50 53.15
C ALA A 512 25.60 -8.35 51.96
N THR A 513 26.91 -8.56 51.84
CA THR A 513 27.50 -9.43 50.80
C THR A 513 26.98 -10.86 50.94
N LYS A 514 26.95 -11.39 52.17
CA LYS A 514 26.44 -12.73 52.46
C LYS A 514 24.95 -12.87 52.17
N VAL A 515 24.14 -11.85 52.48
CA VAL A 515 22.71 -11.80 52.16
C VAL A 515 22.49 -11.79 50.65
N ILE A 516 23.19 -10.91 49.91
CA ILE A 516 23.10 -10.84 48.45
C ILE A 516 23.49 -12.19 47.85
N LEU A 517 24.66 -12.74 48.20
CA LEU A 517 25.10 -14.05 47.69
C LEU A 517 24.13 -15.18 48.05
N GLY A 518 23.52 -15.14 49.23
CA GLY A 518 22.49 -16.09 49.64
C GLY A 518 21.23 -16.01 48.78
N LEU A 519 20.77 -14.79 48.47
CA LEU A 519 19.67 -14.55 47.54
C LEU A 519 20.02 -15.00 46.12
N LEU A 520 21.19 -14.62 45.60
CA LEU A 520 21.67 -15.08 44.29
C LEU A 520 21.67 -16.61 44.20
N LYS A 521 22.22 -17.29 45.21
CA LYS A 521 22.29 -18.75 45.25
C LYS A 521 20.90 -19.40 45.30
N LYS A 522 20.03 -18.97 46.21
CA LYS A 522 18.66 -19.51 46.34
C LYS A 522 17.88 -19.32 45.04
N THR A 523 18.02 -18.14 44.43
CA THR A 523 17.40 -17.82 43.15
C THR A 523 17.93 -18.71 42.03
N HIS A 524 19.25 -18.90 41.92
CA HIS A 524 19.83 -19.82 40.94
C HIS A 524 19.34 -21.25 41.08
N GLU A 525 19.24 -21.77 42.31
CA GLU A 525 18.72 -23.12 42.56
C GLU A 525 17.26 -23.27 42.13
N HIS A 526 16.42 -22.26 42.40
CA HIS A 526 15.02 -22.24 41.95
C HIS A 526 14.92 -22.11 40.42
N ASP A 527 15.63 -21.15 39.83
CA ASP A 527 15.62 -20.89 38.39
C ASP A 527 16.12 -22.11 37.60
N ALA A 528 17.14 -22.82 38.10
CA ALA A 528 17.63 -24.07 37.51
C ALA A 528 16.55 -25.16 37.50
N LYS A 529 15.79 -25.31 38.60
CA LYS A 529 14.68 -26.26 38.68
C LYS A 529 13.58 -25.94 37.65
N ILE A 530 13.22 -24.66 37.51
CA ILE A 530 12.24 -24.22 36.51
C ILE A 530 12.76 -24.45 35.09
N ALA A 531 14.04 -24.13 34.83
CA ALA A 531 14.67 -24.36 33.53
C ALA A 531 14.68 -25.84 33.14
N ASP A 532 14.92 -26.76 34.08
CA ASP A 532 14.88 -28.19 33.82
C ASP A 532 13.47 -28.71 33.54
N LEU A 533 12.45 -28.20 34.25
CA LEU A 533 11.04 -28.45 33.91
C LEU A 533 10.70 -27.91 32.51
N GLY A 534 11.21 -26.73 32.17
CA GLY A 534 11.05 -26.11 30.86
C GLY A 534 11.67 -26.92 29.74
N LYS A 535 12.90 -27.42 29.90
CA LYS A 535 13.55 -28.29 28.90
C LYS A 535 12.76 -29.56 28.64
N GLN A 536 12.20 -30.18 29.67
CA GLN A 536 11.35 -31.36 29.51
C GLN A 536 10.09 -31.03 28.70
N LEU A 537 9.36 -29.99 29.10
CA LEU A 537 8.13 -29.58 28.41
C LEU A 537 8.40 -29.11 26.97
N ALA A 538 9.45 -28.32 26.73
CA ALA A 538 9.82 -27.86 25.39
C ALA A 538 10.13 -29.06 24.47
N GLY A 539 10.81 -30.08 24.98
CA GLY A 539 11.04 -31.33 24.25
C GLY A 539 9.76 -32.12 23.94
N GLU A 540 8.77 -32.12 24.84
CA GLU A 540 7.46 -32.73 24.61
C GLU A 540 6.65 -31.96 23.55
N LEU A 541 6.62 -30.63 23.63
CA LEU A 541 5.96 -29.76 22.65
C LEU A 541 6.58 -29.89 21.26
N GLY A 542 7.92 -30.00 21.18
CA GLY A 542 8.63 -30.27 19.93
C GLY A 542 8.17 -31.58 19.28
N LYS A 543 8.14 -32.68 20.06
CA LYS A 543 7.64 -33.98 19.58
C LYS A 543 6.17 -33.95 19.12
N VAL A 544 5.34 -33.14 19.78
CA VAL A 544 3.94 -32.92 19.38
C VAL A 544 3.87 -32.25 18.01
N LEU A 545 4.63 -31.18 17.78
CA LEU A 545 4.68 -30.49 16.48
C LEU A 545 5.23 -31.39 15.38
N GLU A 546 6.30 -32.16 15.65
CA GLU A 546 6.80 -33.17 14.72
C GLU A 546 5.75 -34.23 14.39
N GLY A 547 4.91 -34.60 15.38
CA GLY A 547 3.76 -35.48 15.19
C GLY A 547 2.75 -34.89 14.21
N GLY A 548 2.41 -33.61 14.37
CA GLY A 548 1.49 -32.88 13.47
C GLY A 548 2.00 -32.79 12.03
N LEU A 549 3.30 -32.56 11.84
CA LEU A 549 3.95 -32.60 10.52
C LEU A 549 3.87 -33.99 9.90
N ARG A 550 4.18 -35.05 10.67
CA ARG A 550 4.12 -36.45 10.21
C ARG A 550 2.70 -36.87 9.84
N SER A 551 1.67 -36.39 10.55
CA SER A 551 0.26 -36.68 10.27
C SER A 551 -0.38 -35.72 9.25
N HIS A 552 0.38 -34.76 8.74
CA HIS A 552 -0.05 -33.77 7.73
C HIS A 552 -1.25 -32.93 8.20
N GLU A 553 -1.32 -32.62 9.49
CA GLU A 553 -2.32 -31.67 10.01
C GLU A 553 -2.01 -30.22 9.63
N PHE A 554 -0.73 -29.92 9.37
CA PHE A 554 -0.21 -28.69 8.80
C PHE A 554 1.13 -29.00 8.11
N THR A 555 1.59 -28.12 7.25
CA THR A 555 2.84 -28.27 6.50
C THR A 555 4.03 -27.66 7.24
N HIS A 556 5.25 -27.96 6.78
CA HIS A 556 6.46 -27.29 7.29
C HIS A 556 6.39 -25.77 7.06
N ASP A 557 5.93 -25.34 5.88
CA ASP A 557 5.78 -23.92 5.53
C ASP A 557 4.77 -23.21 6.45
N ASP A 558 3.66 -23.86 6.79
CA ASP A 558 2.67 -23.32 7.74
C ASP A 558 3.27 -23.06 9.12
N LEU A 559 4.27 -23.83 9.54
CA LEU A 559 4.87 -23.77 10.88
C LEU A 559 6.06 -22.80 10.96
N PHE A 560 6.87 -22.70 9.91
CA PHE A 560 8.12 -21.92 9.91
C PHE A 560 8.08 -20.65 9.05
N ASN A 561 7.23 -20.59 8.02
CA ASN A 561 6.99 -19.40 7.18
C ASN A 561 5.57 -18.87 7.39
N THR A 562 5.17 -18.81 8.66
CA THR A 562 3.80 -18.59 9.10
C THR A 562 3.22 -17.27 8.59
N ARG A 563 2.06 -17.36 7.93
CA ARG A 563 1.21 -16.21 7.63
C ARG A 563 0.19 -16.03 8.74
N TYR A 564 0.23 -14.87 9.40
CA TYR A 564 -0.70 -14.54 10.48
C TYR A 564 -1.94 -13.85 9.90
N GLU A 565 -3.07 -14.54 9.91
CA GLU A 565 -4.33 -13.98 9.42
C GLU A 565 -5.05 -13.24 10.55
N PRO A 566 -5.28 -11.92 10.44
CA PRO A 566 -5.95 -11.16 11.50
C PRO A 566 -7.38 -11.66 11.72
N ILE A 567 -7.79 -11.77 12.99
CA ILE A 567 -9.18 -12.01 13.37
C ILE A 567 -9.89 -10.66 13.49
N ASP A 568 -10.94 -10.46 12.70
CA ASP A 568 -11.70 -9.22 12.70
C ASP A 568 -12.50 -9.01 13.98
N GLY A 569 -12.61 -7.75 14.40
CA GLY A 569 -13.33 -7.36 15.61
C GLY A 569 -12.64 -7.69 16.94
N THR A 570 -11.36 -8.13 16.92
CA THR A 570 -10.58 -8.42 18.14
C THR A 570 -9.77 -7.20 18.61
N ASP A 571 -9.78 -6.96 19.92
CA ASP A 571 -9.05 -5.90 20.61
C ASP A 571 -8.64 -6.35 22.04
N PRO A 572 -7.36 -6.63 22.33
CA PRO A 572 -6.20 -6.54 21.42
C PRO A 572 -6.27 -7.49 20.23
N LYS A 573 -5.63 -7.11 19.12
CA LYS A 573 -5.67 -7.88 17.86
C LYS A 573 -5.20 -9.33 18.04
N GLN A 574 -5.99 -10.29 17.58
CA GLN A 574 -5.64 -11.71 17.51
C GLN A 574 -5.44 -12.15 16.05
N PHE A 575 -4.68 -13.24 15.87
CA PHE A 575 -4.33 -13.80 14.57
C PHE A 575 -4.53 -15.32 14.56
N MET A 576 -4.94 -15.86 13.43
CA MET A 576 -5.00 -17.29 13.15
C MET A 576 -3.81 -17.74 12.30
N THR A 577 -3.41 -18.99 12.50
CA THR A 577 -2.47 -19.70 11.62
C THR A 577 -2.99 -21.12 11.39
N PRO A 578 -2.55 -21.81 10.32
CA PRO A 578 -3.05 -23.14 9.99
C PRO A 578 -2.84 -24.20 11.10
N TYR A 579 -1.81 -24.04 11.94
CA TYR A 579 -1.51 -24.97 13.02
C TYR A 579 -2.22 -24.68 14.35
N VAL A 580 -2.93 -23.54 14.49
CA VAL A 580 -3.64 -23.19 15.75
C VAL A 580 -4.64 -24.26 16.21
N PRO A 581 -5.51 -24.84 15.35
CA PRO A 581 -6.42 -25.89 15.79
C PRO A 581 -5.69 -27.11 16.36
N PHE A 582 -4.48 -27.40 15.87
CA PHE A 582 -3.65 -28.50 16.37
C PHE A 582 -3.01 -28.15 17.72
N THR A 583 -2.43 -26.96 17.86
CA THR A 583 -1.82 -26.53 19.13
C THR A 583 -2.87 -26.38 20.23
N ASP A 584 -4.08 -25.91 19.92
CA ASP A 584 -5.17 -25.81 20.90
C ASP A 584 -5.51 -27.16 21.54
N ARG A 585 -5.53 -28.23 20.74
CA ARG A 585 -5.81 -29.59 21.22
C ARG A 585 -4.64 -30.20 21.99
N ASN A 586 -3.41 -29.98 21.52
CA ASN A 586 -2.25 -30.76 21.98
C ASN A 586 -1.32 -30.01 22.94
N PHE A 587 -1.21 -28.68 22.85
CA PHE A 587 -0.36 -27.90 23.76
C PHE A 587 -1.05 -27.67 25.09
N THR A 588 -2.35 -27.34 25.08
CA THR A 588 -3.10 -26.98 26.30
C THR A 588 -2.94 -28.01 27.43
N PRO A 589 -3.09 -29.34 27.21
CA PRO A 589 -2.94 -30.31 28.30
C PRO A 589 -1.54 -30.31 28.93
N LEU A 590 -0.49 -30.16 28.12
CA LEU A 590 0.90 -30.13 28.58
C LEU A 590 1.23 -28.83 29.32
N GLN A 591 0.73 -27.70 28.80
CA GLN A 591 0.86 -26.38 29.43
C GLN A 591 0.13 -26.30 30.78
N GLU A 592 -1.01 -26.99 30.94
CA GLU A 592 -1.71 -27.06 32.23
C GLU A 592 -0.98 -27.97 33.22
N ALA A 593 -0.45 -29.10 32.75
CA ALA A 593 0.22 -30.08 33.60
C ALA A 593 1.46 -29.53 34.32
N ILE A 594 2.20 -28.61 33.68
CA ILE A 594 3.38 -28.00 34.30
C ILE A 594 3.03 -27.03 35.44
N LEU A 595 1.85 -26.40 35.42
CA LEU A 595 1.41 -25.50 36.51
C LEU A 595 1.28 -26.24 37.84
N ALA A 596 1.00 -27.55 37.81
CA ALA A 596 0.90 -28.39 39.00
C ALA A 596 2.27 -28.87 39.53
N LYS A 597 3.37 -28.66 38.78
CA LYS A 597 4.71 -29.13 39.17
C LYS A 597 5.45 -28.18 40.10
N ASP A 598 5.08 -26.89 40.10
CA ASP A 598 5.61 -25.88 41.01
C ASP A 598 4.59 -24.76 41.21
N GLU A 599 4.29 -24.43 42.48
CA GLU A 599 3.28 -23.43 42.85
C GLU A 599 3.62 -22.00 42.38
N HIS A 600 4.90 -21.73 42.09
CA HIS A 600 5.34 -20.43 41.60
C HIS A 600 5.03 -20.23 40.11
N ILE A 601 4.83 -21.31 39.34
CA ILE A 601 4.54 -21.20 37.91
C ILE A 601 3.14 -20.65 37.71
N VAL A 602 3.08 -19.49 37.06
CA VAL A 602 1.84 -18.79 36.74
C VAL A 602 1.34 -19.16 35.36
N PHE A 603 2.23 -19.38 34.41
CA PHE A 603 1.87 -19.84 33.08
C PHE A 603 3.00 -20.58 32.36
N ALA A 604 2.62 -21.35 31.35
CA ALA A 604 3.51 -21.91 30.35
C ALA A 604 2.86 -21.78 28.96
N ALA A 605 3.59 -21.22 28.00
CA ALA A 605 3.07 -21.02 26.65
C ALA A 605 4.17 -21.21 25.60
N GLY A 606 3.84 -21.87 24.49
CA GLY A 606 4.73 -21.90 23.33
C GLY A 606 4.56 -20.62 22.54
N VAL A 607 5.67 -20.02 22.13
CA VAL A 607 5.70 -18.90 21.18
C VAL A 607 6.63 -19.23 20.02
N ASP A 608 6.33 -18.73 18.83
CA ASP A 608 7.26 -18.82 17.71
C ASP A 608 8.34 -17.73 17.76
N THR A 609 9.26 -17.74 16.80
CA THR A 609 10.38 -16.76 16.69
C THR A 609 9.94 -15.32 16.45
N ASN A 610 8.67 -15.07 16.11
CA ASN A 610 8.11 -13.73 15.97
C ASN A 610 7.34 -13.29 17.23
N GLY A 611 7.37 -14.10 18.30
CA GLY A 611 6.64 -13.81 19.54
C GLY A 611 5.15 -14.11 19.45
N TYR A 612 4.70 -14.84 18.41
CA TYR A 612 3.31 -15.25 18.29
C TYR A 612 3.02 -16.42 19.23
N LEU A 613 2.02 -16.24 20.08
CA LEU A 613 1.56 -17.22 21.05
C LEU A 613 0.25 -17.85 20.55
N PRO A 614 0.28 -19.00 19.84
CA PRO A 614 -0.93 -19.60 19.26
C PRO A 614 -1.93 -20.03 20.33
N THR A 615 -1.44 -20.77 21.34
CA THR A 615 -2.24 -21.41 22.38
C THR A 615 -1.61 -21.15 23.74
N HIS A 616 -2.44 -20.73 24.70
CA HIS A 616 -2.06 -20.46 26.08
C HIS A 616 -2.83 -21.37 27.05
N ASN A 617 -2.37 -21.46 28.30
CA ASN A 617 -3.17 -21.94 29.44
C ASN A 617 -4.62 -21.43 29.42
N LYS A 618 -5.54 -22.26 29.91
CA LYS A 618 -7.00 -22.05 29.83
C LYS A 618 -7.44 -20.72 30.42
N VAL A 619 -6.85 -20.32 31.55
CA VAL A 619 -7.20 -19.07 32.23
C VAL A 619 -6.86 -17.83 31.39
N TYR A 620 -5.90 -17.94 30.46
CA TYR A 620 -5.45 -16.86 29.58
C TYR A 620 -5.86 -17.07 28.11
N SER A 621 -6.71 -18.06 27.84
CA SER A 621 -7.24 -18.40 26.51
C SER A 621 -8.76 -18.19 26.43
N GLN A 622 -9.29 -17.22 27.17
CA GLN A 622 -10.73 -16.93 27.16
C GLN A 622 -11.15 -16.27 25.83
N PRO A 623 -12.42 -16.41 25.41
CA PRO A 623 -12.95 -15.65 24.27
C PRO A 623 -12.97 -14.15 24.58
N GLN A 624 -12.61 -13.31 23.61
CA GLN A 624 -12.68 -11.87 23.79
C GLN A 624 -14.10 -11.35 23.98
N ARG A 625 -14.23 -10.28 24.78
CA ARG A 625 -15.46 -9.54 25.02
C ARG A 625 -15.46 -8.23 24.22
N PRO A 626 -16.45 -7.99 23.36
CA PRO A 626 -16.55 -6.74 22.61
C PRO A 626 -16.59 -5.52 23.53
N GLY A 627 -15.74 -4.52 23.28
CA GLY A 627 -15.72 -3.26 24.05
C GLY A 627 -15.05 -3.33 25.44
N GLU A 628 -14.44 -4.47 25.82
CA GLU A 628 -13.76 -4.63 27.12
C GLU A 628 -12.23 -4.87 26.96
N PRO A 629 -11.45 -3.91 26.44
CA PRO A 629 -10.03 -4.11 26.13
C PRO A 629 -9.18 -4.47 27.36
N ALA A 630 -9.49 -3.91 28.54
CA ALA A 630 -8.76 -4.22 29.77
C ALA A 630 -8.96 -5.68 30.22
N TRP A 631 -10.17 -6.23 30.06
CA TRP A 631 -10.44 -7.63 30.38
C TRP A 631 -9.78 -8.56 29.36
N ASN A 632 -9.86 -8.21 28.06
CA ASN A 632 -9.22 -8.95 26.97
C ASN A 632 -7.70 -8.99 27.15
N MET A 633 -7.07 -7.89 27.57
CA MET A 633 -5.63 -7.79 27.80
C MET A 633 -5.10 -8.83 28.81
N GLY A 634 -5.85 -9.04 29.91
CA GLY A 634 -5.49 -9.97 30.98
C GLY A 634 -5.86 -11.42 30.71
N ASN A 635 -6.96 -11.69 30.01
CA ASN A 635 -7.59 -13.04 29.94
C ASN A 635 -7.59 -13.67 28.53
N CYS A 636 -7.30 -12.91 27.48
CA CYS A 636 -7.31 -13.37 26.08
C CYS A 636 -5.92 -13.15 25.46
N ARG A 637 -4.93 -13.93 25.94
CA ARG A 637 -3.51 -13.79 25.56
C ARG A 637 -3.05 -14.75 24.49
N ASN A 638 -3.83 -15.77 24.19
CA ASN A 638 -3.64 -16.62 23.03
C ASN A 638 -3.88 -15.88 21.72
N ARG A 639 -3.35 -16.44 20.63
CA ARG A 639 -3.44 -15.92 19.26
C ARG A 639 -2.89 -14.50 19.10
N ARG A 640 -1.96 -14.08 19.96
CA ARG A 640 -1.41 -12.71 19.96
C ARG A 640 0.07 -12.74 19.65
N ILE A 641 0.54 -11.67 19.02
CA ILE A 641 1.96 -11.40 18.83
C ILE A 641 2.42 -10.51 19.99
N PHE A 642 3.46 -10.94 20.69
CA PHE A 642 4.14 -10.15 21.72
C PHE A 642 5.46 -9.65 21.15
N ASP A 643 5.38 -8.49 20.50
CA ASP A 643 6.47 -7.80 19.81
C ASP A 643 7.25 -6.83 20.72
N ASP A 644 6.91 -6.80 22.00
CA ASP A 644 7.70 -6.10 23.00
C ASP A 644 9.06 -6.79 23.21
N ARG A 645 10.02 -6.06 23.79
CA ARG A 645 11.39 -6.54 23.98
C ARG A 645 11.44 -7.92 24.65
N ALA A 646 10.68 -8.13 25.72
CA ALA A 646 10.72 -9.39 26.46
C ALA A 646 10.13 -10.52 25.60
N GLY A 647 9.01 -10.27 24.93
CA GLY A 647 8.37 -11.21 23.99
C GLY A 647 9.28 -11.66 22.85
N LEU A 648 9.98 -10.73 22.19
CA LEU A 648 10.90 -11.08 21.09
C LEU A 648 12.20 -11.72 21.56
N MET A 649 12.76 -11.28 22.69
CA MET A 649 13.93 -11.93 23.28
C MET A 649 13.62 -13.37 23.69
N ALA A 650 12.43 -13.60 24.26
CA ALA A 650 11.93 -14.92 24.58
C ALA A 650 11.77 -15.77 23.31
N GLY A 651 11.06 -15.27 22.29
CA GLY A 651 10.78 -16.01 21.05
C GLY A 651 12.02 -16.37 20.25
N ARG A 652 13.07 -15.54 20.28
CA ARG A 652 14.32 -15.71 19.49
C ARG A 652 15.50 -16.25 20.28
N ASN A 653 15.31 -16.64 21.54
CA ASN A 653 16.40 -17.18 22.33
C ASN A 653 16.95 -18.47 21.70
N THR A 654 18.27 -18.53 21.50
CA THR A 654 18.98 -19.71 20.99
C THR A 654 19.85 -20.40 22.06
N LYS A 655 19.93 -19.83 23.27
CA LYS A 655 20.64 -20.43 24.40
C LYS A 655 19.84 -21.60 24.98
N PRO A 656 20.45 -22.53 25.73
CA PRO A 656 19.74 -23.65 26.36
C PRO A 656 18.54 -23.23 27.20
N HIS A 657 18.60 -22.04 27.80
CA HIS A 657 17.47 -21.31 28.36
C HIS A 657 17.86 -19.83 28.51
N LEU A 658 16.87 -18.95 28.54
CA LEU A 658 17.00 -17.53 28.88
C LEU A 658 16.21 -17.26 30.16
N LEU A 659 16.80 -16.52 31.09
CA LEU A 659 16.14 -16.03 32.29
C LEU A 659 16.05 -14.51 32.22
N GLN A 660 14.85 -13.99 32.40
CA GLN A 660 14.63 -12.55 32.41
C GLN A 660 13.44 -12.19 33.32
N THR A 661 13.35 -10.91 33.66
CA THR A 661 12.23 -10.33 34.38
C THR A 661 11.55 -9.30 33.51
N TYR A 662 10.22 -9.30 33.55
CA TYR A 662 9.42 -8.35 32.81
C TYR A 662 8.14 -8.01 33.56
N PHE A 663 7.51 -6.93 33.12
CA PHE A 663 6.26 -6.47 33.65
C PHE A 663 5.12 -6.97 32.77
N ARG A 664 4.28 -7.83 33.32
CA ARG A 664 3.13 -8.37 32.63
C ARG A 664 1.93 -7.45 32.84
N ASP A 665 1.51 -6.77 31.78
CA ASP A 665 0.27 -6.01 31.77
C ASP A 665 -0.95 -6.94 31.79
N MET A 666 -1.83 -6.72 32.77
CA MET A 666 -3.09 -7.42 32.99
C MET A 666 -4.30 -6.50 32.77
N GLY A 667 -4.13 -5.38 32.06
CA GLY A 667 -5.14 -4.37 31.75
C GLY A 667 -5.28 -3.33 32.85
N ASN A 668 -5.75 -3.74 34.03
CA ASN A 668 -5.95 -2.84 35.17
C ASN A 668 -4.78 -2.86 36.16
N THR A 669 -3.90 -3.85 36.05
CA THR A 669 -2.76 -4.05 36.95
C THR A 669 -1.56 -4.53 36.16
N VAL A 670 -0.36 -4.23 36.63
CA VAL A 670 0.88 -4.71 36.04
C VAL A 670 1.56 -5.59 37.08
N VAL A 671 1.83 -6.83 36.71
CA VAL A 671 2.42 -7.84 37.61
C VAL A 671 3.87 -8.06 37.23
N PHE A 672 4.77 -7.96 38.20
CA PHE A 672 6.16 -8.36 38.00
C PHE A 672 6.25 -9.89 37.87
N MET A 673 6.96 -10.37 36.86
CA MET A 673 7.07 -11.79 36.56
C MET A 673 8.52 -12.13 36.20
N LYS A 674 8.99 -13.28 36.67
CA LYS A 674 10.15 -13.94 36.08
C LYS A 674 9.69 -14.80 34.93
N GLU A 675 10.51 -14.90 33.89
CA GLU A 675 10.31 -15.90 32.86
C GLU A 675 11.57 -16.69 32.57
N CYS A 676 11.33 -17.96 32.24
CA CYS A 676 12.31 -18.89 31.72
C CYS A 676 11.87 -19.31 30.31
N ASP A 677 12.69 -19.00 29.32
CA ASP A 677 12.42 -19.27 27.92
C ASP A 677 13.33 -20.38 27.41
N VAL A 678 12.76 -21.45 26.86
CA VAL A 678 13.50 -22.65 26.45
C VAL A 678 13.18 -23.00 24.99
N PRO A 679 14.19 -23.22 24.11
CA PRO A 679 13.94 -23.49 22.70
C PRO A 679 13.08 -24.74 22.47
N ILE A 680 12.07 -24.61 21.60
CA ILE A 680 11.28 -25.74 21.10
C ILE A 680 11.84 -26.11 19.72
N MET A 681 12.47 -27.28 19.66
CA MET A 681 13.06 -27.81 18.43
C MET A 681 12.09 -28.80 17.77
N VAL A 682 11.96 -28.70 16.44
CA VAL A 682 11.13 -29.56 15.61
C VAL A 682 11.99 -30.02 14.44
N ASN A 683 12.29 -31.33 14.35
CA ASN A 683 13.18 -31.91 13.33
C ASN A 683 14.58 -31.23 13.23
N GLY A 684 15.10 -30.69 14.34
CA GLY A 684 16.39 -30.01 14.39
C GLY A 684 16.36 -28.53 14.03
N GLU A 685 15.21 -27.98 13.64
CA GLU A 685 14.98 -26.56 13.42
C GLU A 685 14.22 -25.95 14.60
N GLN A 686 14.51 -24.69 14.95
CA GLN A 686 13.85 -24.02 16.06
C GLN A 686 12.53 -23.41 15.58
N TRP A 687 11.41 -23.91 16.08
CA TRP A 687 10.10 -23.27 15.83
C TRP A 687 9.94 -21.98 16.63
N GLY A 688 10.45 -21.99 17.86
CA GLY A 688 10.39 -20.86 18.78
C GLY A 688 10.83 -21.27 20.17
N ASN A 689 10.14 -20.77 21.20
CA ASN A 689 10.48 -21.02 22.60
C ASN A 689 9.24 -21.33 23.43
N LEU A 690 9.41 -22.19 24.43
CA LEU A 690 8.50 -22.33 25.56
C LEU A 690 8.81 -21.21 26.54
N ARG A 691 7.82 -20.39 26.85
CA ARG A 691 7.88 -19.36 27.90
C ARG A 691 7.22 -19.90 29.15
N ILE A 692 7.93 -19.93 30.26
CA ILE A 692 7.38 -20.23 31.59
C ILE A 692 7.46 -18.98 32.43
N GLY A 693 6.32 -18.39 32.77
CA GLY A 693 6.26 -17.28 33.71
C GLY A 693 6.00 -17.77 35.12
N TYR A 694 6.81 -17.31 36.08
CA TYR A 694 6.74 -17.71 37.48
C TYR A 694 7.04 -16.56 38.43
N LYS A 695 6.54 -16.67 39.65
CA LYS A 695 6.80 -15.71 40.74
C LYS A 695 8.12 -16.06 41.44
N SER A 696 8.83 -15.03 41.90
CA SER A 696 10.05 -15.21 42.72
C SER A 696 9.73 -15.64 44.14
#